data_AF-A0A7C6FSL2-F1
#
_entry.id   AF-A0A7C6FSL2-F1
#
_cell.length_a   1.000
_cell.length_b   1.000
_cell.length_c   1.000
_cell.angle_alpha   90.00
_cell.angle_beta   90.00
_cell.angle_gamma   90.00
#
_symmetry.space_group_name_H-M   'P 1'
#
loop_
_entity.id
_entity.type
_entity.pdbx_description
1 polymer ?
#
loop_
_entity_poly.entity_id
_entity_poly.type
_entity_poly.pdbx_seq_one_letter_code
_entity_poly.pdbx_strand_id
1 'polypeptide(L)'
;MKTITCMLRHSLVVLLVTAMFVSVLSTGIAGGENPVDMVVASSIYGWVTDAPINNGDGSLTVSIMPAGGDTKLEGLTTEKIFNLTNEQLEGAPAIDEADVILVRIGYDVSRRGDMNFSPGVFVELCKNAVGEIIDVRRVLQRGLFFDTAKYGGDLTKVGSTVKHRGIEGTGIMTGEAGNMVASGWVLAKEDDKITLGDGNMATEVFIEQYTVAADVKVYEVDNETYISTAKTFADIPVTPSKDGLIYDTVSEKRQFAIAIFDSDYTAYDEGAAQVVEIYYFASAIADVSNSVGLVPSSNRVGSDLSTADQGNPKPSSVPFLTSAAPFAVVDGKMWSTGDNEAMNYLFYASSGDDYSLVRYDTGWPPSGYQYWKNDEKALKDLNLDSRDINQVLLSHGHADHYGTSFDLWEMIVRSGGVARVYETYEDGVGYDKYGFKDTKGALPSTEYAFRATITDWYEMDVWLELGEGLSCYPTLTPGHTPGVASCVYQVTVGEGGMKDAHLVYNAETGERSITDYAEGDELFFVYMGGYGINGLNDTSVGYLRPAFIRSLRHLQSVLPYLKTSTGQQADGIYNLPQHTNQFPYMEVQSMREMYNEKFGTEYPFLHFLREGTEEVVNFAEKRASAMLYQAYDAKYEEMVAAQGKNPYDVIEGIEVKIDATNADPTKLFTVEETGPFKHEGGDTVIQIDENTEIIVMHGYDVFLNKGGVEESVLINTASQGGSAKTDFDMSKGFLFAKDGFVYDPDTWFVQIGAHVQDDYDGNVYSDSGVNAGTTFTSGPVESFRGEGWVELIRTEGMTKAEAEVLAATLKKGAYYKVNLKKTGDIINAENVMDTFQLVD
;
A
#
# COMPACT_ATOMS: atom_id res chain seq x y z
N MET A 1 -9.69 38.34 37.29
CA MET A 1 -9.10 38.59 38.63
C MET A 1 -9.92 37.80 39.66
N LYS A 2 -9.31 36.78 40.28
CA LYS A 2 -9.67 36.06 41.53
C LYS A 2 -10.89 35.12 41.61
N THR A 3 -10.63 33.85 41.25
CA THR A 3 -10.71 32.59 42.04
C THR A 3 -11.55 32.41 43.34
N ILE A 4 -12.13 31.19 43.44
CA ILE A 4 -12.33 30.26 44.61
C ILE A 4 -13.45 30.63 45.61
N THR A 5 -14.43 29.77 45.98
CA THR A 5 -14.37 28.52 46.80
C THR A 5 -15.80 27.90 46.80
N CYS A 6 -16.01 26.62 46.45
CA CYS A 6 -15.99 25.40 47.29
C CYS A 6 -17.24 25.10 48.15
N MET A 7 -17.84 23.95 47.85
CA MET A 7 -18.46 22.94 48.73
C MET A 7 -19.85 23.12 49.37
N LEU A 8 -20.61 22.02 49.19
CA LEU A 8 -21.48 21.29 50.13
C LEU A 8 -23.02 21.39 49.96
N ARG A 9 -23.55 20.30 49.37
CA ARG A 9 -24.45 19.28 49.99
C ARG A 9 -25.96 19.38 49.70
N HIS A 10 -26.49 18.46 48.87
CA HIS A 10 -27.33 17.30 49.25
C HIS A 10 -28.24 16.81 48.11
N SER A 11 -28.15 15.51 47.78
CA SER A 11 -29.23 14.55 47.49
C SER A 11 -28.55 13.20 47.21
N LEU A 12 -28.41 12.30 48.18
CA LEU A 12 -29.38 11.25 48.54
C LEU A 12 -29.70 10.27 47.39
N VAL A 13 -28.81 9.29 47.13
CA VAL A 13 -29.21 7.94 46.72
C VAL A 13 -28.30 6.93 47.42
N VAL A 14 -28.94 5.97 48.07
CA VAL A 14 -28.38 4.92 48.91
C VAL A 14 -27.93 3.73 48.07
N LEU A 15 -26.84 3.09 48.51
CA LEU A 15 -26.33 1.76 48.16
C LEU A 15 -27.37 0.77 47.57
N LEU A 16 -27.05 0.18 46.42
CA LEU A 16 -27.03 -1.28 46.27
C LEU A 16 -26.00 -1.68 45.20
N VAL A 17 -24.90 -2.26 45.67
CA VAL A 17 -23.94 -3.00 44.85
C VAL A 17 -24.66 -4.22 44.31
N THR A 18 -24.92 -4.25 43.00
CA THR A 18 -25.27 -5.48 42.28
C THR A 18 -24.34 -5.56 41.09
N ALA A 19 -23.48 -6.59 41.10
CA ALA A 19 -22.67 -6.99 39.97
C ALA A 19 -23.59 -7.23 38.76
N MET A 20 -23.50 -6.37 37.75
CA MET A 20 -23.99 -6.69 36.41
C MET A 20 -22.84 -7.35 35.66
N PHE A 21 -22.74 -8.66 35.84
CA PHE A 21 -22.33 -9.56 34.77
C PHE A 21 -23.16 -9.21 33.53
N VAL A 22 -22.52 -8.76 32.46
CA VAL A 22 -23.14 -8.79 31.13
C VAL A 22 -23.16 -10.25 30.70
N SER A 23 -24.18 -10.98 31.16
CA SER A 23 -24.58 -12.22 30.52
C SER A 23 -25.27 -11.86 29.21
N VAL A 24 -24.57 -11.97 28.10
CA VAL A 24 -25.22 -12.03 26.78
C VAL A 24 -26.05 -13.31 26.78
N LEU A 25 -27.36 -13.14 26.97
CA LEU A 25 -28.35 -14.19 26.78
C LEU A 25 -28.31 -14.61 25.32
N SER A 26 -27.87 -15.85 25.12
CA SER A 26 -28.04 -16.63 23.90
C SER A 26 -29.52 -16.68 23.52
N THR A 27 -29.91 -15.91 22.51
CA THR A 27 -31.11 -16.21 21.75
C THR A 27 -30.82 -17.44 20.89
N GLY A 28 -31.32 -18.59 21.35
CA GLY A 28 -31.14 -19.87 20.69
C GLY A 28 -31.69 -19.89 19.27
N ILE A 29 -30.81 -20.20 18.33
CA ILE A 29 -31.16 -20.93 17.12
C ILE A 29 -30.75 -22.38 17.41
N ALA A 30 -31.75 -23.26 17.51
CA ALA A 30 -31.53 -24.68 17.67
C ALA A 30 -31.14 -25.27 16.30
N GLY A 31 -29.89 -25.69 16.17
CA GLY A 31 -29.39 -26.47 15.03
C GLY A 31 -27.93 -26.93 15.25
N GLY A 32 -27.75 -28.22 15.56
CA GLY A 32 -26.54 -29.01 15.25
C GLY A 32 -25.30 -28.89 16.14
N GLU A 33 -25.18 -29.83 17.10
CA GLU A 33 -23.97 -30.35 17.81
C GLU A 33 -23.06 -29.37 18.59
N ASN A 34 -22.46 -29.87 19.68
CA ASN A 34 -21.79 -29.10 20.75
C ASN A 34 -20.83 -28.01 20.21
N PRO A 35 -20.86 -26.77 20.74
CA PRO A 35 -19.84 -25.79 20.40
C PRO A 35 -18.48 -26.29 20.91
N VAL A 36 -17.52 -26.48 20.00
CA VAL A 36 -16.11 -26.68 20.32
C VAL A 36 -15.64 -25.53 21.20
N ASP A 37 -15.10 -25.85 22.38
CA ASP A 37 -14.51 -24.87 23.29
C ASP A 37 -13.22 -24.31 22.69
N MET A 38 -13.22 -23.02 22.36
CA MET A 38 -12.09 -22.33 21.73
C MET A 38 -11.08 -21.78 22.76
N VAL A 39 -11.29 -22.03 24.05
CA VAL A 39 -10.33 -21.65 25.10
C VAL A 39 -9.09 -22.55 24.99
N VAL A 40 -7.92 -21.93 24.84
CA VAL A 40 -6.66 -22.65 24.76
C VAL A 40 -6.27 -23.11 26.17
N ALA A 41 -6.33 -24.42 26.40
CA ALA A 41 -5.89 -25.03 27.65
C ALA A 41 -4.38 -25.34 27.64
N SER A 42 -3.82 -25.59 26.45
CA SER A 42 -2.39 -25.75 26.22
C SER A 42 -2.08 -25.54 24.75
N SER A 43 -0.84 -25.18 24.41
CA SER A 43 -0.38 -25.11 23.03
C SER A 43 0.90 -25.90 22.80
N ILE A 44 1.13 -26.26 21.54
CA ILE A 44 2.40 -26.78 21.05
C ILE A 44 2.83 -25.86 19.91
N TYR A 45 3.95 -25.18 20.06
CA TYR A 45 4.52 -24.38 18.98
C TYR A 45 5.81 -25.01 18.45
N GLY A 46 6.19 -24.68 17.22
CA GLY A 46 7.33 -25.27 16.53
C GLY A 46 7.34 -24.96 15.04
N TRP A 47 8.21 -25.65 14.30
CA TRP A 47 8.37 -25.43 12.86
C TRP A 47 7.62 -26.46 12.05
N VAL A 48 6.89 -26.01 11.03
CA VAL A 48 6.28 -26.89 10.03
C VAL A 48 7.38 -27.63 9.27
N THR A 49 7.27 -28.95 9.18
CA THR A 49 8.32 -29.81 8.58
C THR A 49 7.93 -30.36 7.22
N ASP A 50 6.63 -30.50 6.97
CA ASP A 50 6.06 -30.94 5.70
C ASP A 50 4.96 -29.97 5.26
N ALA A 51 4.65 -29.94 3.96
CA ALA A 51 3.46 -29.23 3.49
C ALA A 51 2.21 -29.77 4.22
N PRO A 52 1.41 -28.91 4.88
CA PRO A 52 0.15 -29.29 5.48
C PRO A 52 -0.78 -29.98 4.47
N ILE A 53 -1.57 -30.93 4.96
CA ILE A 53 -2.53 -31.69 4.16
C ILE A 53 -3.93 -31.20 4.49
N ASN A 54 -4.58 -30.56 3.51
CA ASN A 54 -6.01 -30.30 3.52
C ASN A 54 -6.76 -31.63 3.33
N ASN A 55 -7.58 -32.01 4.32
CA ASN A 55 -8.31 -33.28 4.30
C ASN A 55 -9.65 -33.23 3.54
N GLY A 56 -10.06 -32.05 3.04
CA GLY A 56 -11.29 -31.83 2.26
C GLY A 56 -12.58 -31.87 3.09
N ASP A 57 -12.46 -31.78 4.41
CA ASP A 57 -13.59 -31.98 5.33
C ASP A 57 -13.63 -30.97 6.48
N GLY A 58 -12.97 -29.81 6.28
CA GLY A 58 -12.81 -28.77 7.29
C GLY A 58 -11.76 -29.09 8.34
N SER A 59 -10.88 -30.06 8.12
CA SER A 59 -9.72 -30.33 8.99
C SER A 59 -8.40 -30.22 8.25
N LEU A 60 -7.35 -29.92 9.01
CA LEU A 60 -5.99 -29.84 8.50
C LEU A 60 -5.06 -30.79 9.25
N THR A 61 -4.25 -31.53 8.49
CA THR A 61 -3.16 -32.31 9.06
C THR A 61 -1.84 -31.58 8.90
N VAL A 62 -1.12 -31.36 9.99
CA VAL A 62 0.22 -30.75 10.02
C VAL A 62 1.25 -31.69 10.64
N SER A 63 2.49 -31.52 10.19
CA SER A 63 3.67 -32.12 10.83
C SER A 63 4.57 -31.02 11.33
N ILE A 64 4.94 -31.06 12.61
CA ILE A 64 5.83 -30.05 13.21
C ILE A 64 7.02 -30.69 13.90
N MET A 65 8.12 -29.94 13.94
CA MET A 65 9.18 -30.12 14.92
C MET A 65 8.88 -29.19 16.10
N PRO A 66 8.48 -29.71 17.27
CA PRO A 66 8.17 -28.87 18.42
C PRO A 66 9.39 -28.05 18.85
N ALA A 67 9.15 -26.80 19.21
CA ALA A 67 10.16 -25.95 19.79
C ALA A 67 10.66 -26.57 21.11
N GLY A 68 11.99 -26.70 21.24
CA GLY A 68 12.61 -27.34 22.39
C GLY A 68 12.58 -28.88 22.36
N GLY A 69 12.08 -29.48 21.29
CA GLY A 69 12.03 -30.92 21.07
C GLY A 69 13.08 -31.47 20.10
N ASP A 70 13.26 -32.79 20.12
CA ASP A 70 14.12 -33.57 19.21
C ASP A 70 13.34 -34.59 18.37
N THR A 71 12.02 -34.64 18.55
CA THR A 71 11.14 -35.64 17.95
C THR A 71 10.05 -34.94 17.16
N LYS A 72 10.03 -35.21 15.85
CA LYS A 72 8.97 -34.76 14.93
C LYS A 72 7.62 -35.31 15.37
N LEU A 73 6.60 -34.45 15.40
CA LEU A 73 5.21 -34.83 15.57
C LEU A 73 4.53 -34.82 14.20
N GLU A 74 4.04 -35.98 13.77
CA GLU A 74 3.41 -36.17 12.46
C GLU A 74 1.91 -36.42 12.61
N GLY A 75 1.15 -36.05 11.58
CA GLY A 75 -0.27 -36.41 11.51
C GLY A 75 -1.15 -35.67 12.51
N LEU A 76 -0.72 -34.51 13.01
CA LEU A 76 -1.48 -33.70 13.95
C LEU A 76 -2.65 -33.07 13.19
N THR A 77 -3.86 -33.56 13.45
CA THR A 77 -5.06 -33.14 12.72
C THR A 77 -5.88 -32.21 13.60
N THR A 78 -6.29 -31.06 13.05
CA THR A 78 -7.25 -30.17 13.71
C THR A 78 -8.61 -30.82 13.80
N GLU A 79 -9.35 -30.51 14.86
CA GLU A 79 -10.79 -30.75 14.87
C GLU A 79 -11.47 -29.91 13.78
N LYS A 80 -12.69 -30.31 13.45
CA LYS A 80 -13.54 -29.54 12.54
C LYS A 80 -14.00 -28.29 13.25
N ILE A 81 -13.41 -27.15 12.91
CA ILE A 81 -13.71 -25.88 13.56
C ILE A 81 -14.78 -25.14 12.73
N PHE A 82 -16.04 -25.52 13.01
CA PHE A 82 -17.31 -24.79 12.83
C PHE A 82 -17.97 -24.47 11.47
N ASN A 83 -19.31 -24.43 11.58
CA ASN A 83 -20.42 -24.10 10.68
C ASN A 83 -20.31 -22.71 10.00
N LEU A 84 -19.71 -22.62 8.82
CA LEU A 84 -20.13 -21.64 7.82
C LEU A 84 -20.99 -22.40 6.80
N THR A 85 -22.31 -22.39 6.98
CA THR A 85 -23.16 -23.03 5.96
C THR A 85 -23.12 -22.19 4.69
N ASN A 86 -23.01 -22.83 3.52
CA ASN A 86 -23.08 -22.15 2.22
C ASN A 86 -24.35 -21.30 2.04
N GLU A 87 -25.45 -21.61 2.77
CA GLU A 87 -26.67 -20.79 2.83
C GLU A 87 -26.48 -19.43 3.53
N GLN A 88 -25.45 -19.27 4.38
CA GLN A 88 -25.10 -18.00 5.04
C GLN A 88 -24.09 -17.17 4.24
N LEU A 89 -23.58 -17.71 3.13
CA LEU A 89 -22.61 -17.10 2.21
C LEU A 89 -23.23 -16.76 0.85
N GLU A 90 -24.57 -16.64 0.77
CA GLU A 90 -25.29 -16.39 -0.49
C GLU A 90 -24.63 -15.26 -1.30
N GLY A 91 -24.06 -15.62 -2.46
CA GLY A 91 -23.44 -14.72 -3.44
C GLY A 91 -21.91 -14.84 -3.58
N ALA A 92 -21.20 -15.40 -2.61
CA ALA A 92 -19.79 -15.76 -2.77
C ALA A 92 -19.65 -17.15 -3.43
N PRO A 93 -18.58 -17.43 -4.20
CA PRO A 93 -18.21 -18.82 -4.50
C PRO A 93 -18.17 -19.61 -3.19
N ALA A 94 -18.75 -20.81 -3.16
CA ALA A 94 -18.74 -21.66 -1.97
C ALA A 94 -17.31 -21.78 -1.44
N ILE A 95 -17.06 -21.20 -0.26
CA ILE A 95 -15.79 -21.36 0.45
C ILE A 95 -15.80 -22.80 0.96
N ASP A 96 -14.88 -23.65 0.50
CA ASP A 96 -14.72 -24.97 1.09
C ASP A 96 -14.33 -24.77 2.56
N GLU A 97 -15.00 -25.45 3.49
CA GLU A 97 -14.72 -25.40 4.93
C GLU A 97 -13.24 -25.65 5.23
N ALA A 98 -12.55 -26.39 4.36
CA ALA A 98 -11.13 -26.68 4.49
C ALA A 98 -10.19 -25.53 4.07
N ASP A 99 -10.66 -24.58 3.26
CA ASP A 99 -9.86 -23.42 2.83
C ASP A 99 -9.73 -22.37 3.96
N VAL A 100 -10.67 -22.35 4.91
CA VAL A 100 -10.70 -21.39 6.05
C VAL A 100 -9.60 -21.68 7.09
N ILE A 101 -9.24 -22.94 7.31
CA ILE A 101 -8.21 -23.32 8.31
C ILE A 101 -6.80 -23.10 7.76
N LEU A 102 -6.57 -23.50 6.50
CA LEU A 102 -5.32 -23.24 5.78
C LEU A 102 -4.92 -21.75 5.86
N VAL A 103 -5.93 -20.91 5.78
CA VAL A 103 -5.89 -19.47 5.86
C VAL A 103 -5.34 -18.89 7.19
N ARG A 104 -5.58 -19.51 8.35
CA ARG A 104 -5.08 -19.03 9.66
C ARG A 104 -3.60 -19.32 9.93
N ILE A 105 -3.03 -20.24 9.16
CA ILE A 105 -1.65 -20.69 9.31
C ILE A 105 -0.68 -19.80 8.54
N GLY A 106 -1.23 -18.88 7.72
CA GLY A 106 -0.51 -17.85 6.98
C GLY A 106 0.47 -18.41 5.94
N TYR A 107 0.74 -17.62 4.91
CA TYR A 107 1.41 -18.09 3.68
C TYR A 107 2.73 -17.38 3.40
N ASP A 108 3.54 -18.02 2.56
CA ASP A 108 4.53 -17.34 1.73
C ASP A 108 3.78 -16.73 0.54
N VAL A 109 3.65 -15.40 0.52
CA VAL A 109 2.92 -14.67 -0.52
C VAL A 109 3.92 -14.31 -1.61
N SER A 110 3.80 -14.93 -2.79
CA SER A 110 4.57 -14.52 -3.95
C SER A 110 4.22 -13.07 -4.32
N ARG A 111 5.07 -12.38 -5.09
CA ARG A 111 4.75 -11.05 -5.63
C ARG A 111 3.44 -11.01 -6.44
N ARG A 112 2.92 -12.17 -6.87
CA ARG A 112 1.64 -12.32 -7.59
C ARG A 112 0.48 -12.80 -6.71
N GLY A 113 0.67 -12.88 -5.39
CA GLY A 113 -0.32 -13.45 -4.48
C GLY A 113 -0.36 -14.99 -4.49
N ASP A 114 0.59 -15.68 -5.14
CA ASP A 114 0.57 -17.15 -5.10
C ASP A 114 0.94 -17.61 -3.69
N MET A 115 0.03 -18.39 -3.10
CA MET A 115 0.13 -18.87 -1.74
C MET A 115 0.74 -20.28 -1.69
N ASN A 116 1.89 -20.45 -1.02
CA ASN A 116 2.49 -21.77 -0.81
C ASN A 116 2.76 -22.05 0.69
N PHE A 117 2.27 -23.18 1.18
CA PHE A 117 2.71 -23.71 2.47
C PHE A 117 4.11 -24.29 2.34
N SER A 118 5.06 -23.68 3.05
CA SER A 118 6.45 -24.11 3.00
C SER A 118 6.90 -24.62 4.36
N PRO A 119 7.65 -25.75 4.40
CA PRO A 119 8.42 -26.12 5.58
C PRO A 119 9.27 -24.95 6.10
N GLY A 120 9.36 -24.81 7.42
CA GLY A 120 10.13 -23.78 8.11
C GLY A 120 9.36 -22.58 8.65
N VAL A 121 8.03 -22.54 8.48
CA VAL A 121 7.15 -21.57 9.15
C VAL A 121 7.03 -21.93 10.63
N PHE A 122 7.10 -20.93 11.53
CA PHE A 122 6.89 -21.12 12.97
C PHE A 122 5.41 -20.96 13.31
N VAL A 123 4.81 -22.01 13.85
CA VAL A 123 3.37 -22.13 14.09
C VAL A 123 3.06 -22.48 15.53
N GLU A 124 1.84 -22.19 15.95
CA GLU A 124 1.25 -22.64 17.21
C GLU A 124 0.06 -23.56 16.93
N LEU A 125 0.00 -24.71 17.61
CA LEU A 125 -1.15 -25.61 17.63
C LEU A 125 -1.85 -25.46 18.98
N CYS A 126 -3.08 -24.98 18.95
CA CYS A 126 -3.87 -24.73 20.14
C CYS A 126 -4.69 -25.96 20.52
N LYS A 127 -4.67 -26.35 21.80
CA LYS A 127 -5.46 -27.46 22.32
C LYS A 127 -6.47 -27.02 23.34
N ASN A 128 -7.66 -27.59 23.27
CA ASN A 128 -8.67 -27.41 24.31
C ASN A 128 -8.37 -28.30 25.54
N ALA A 129 -9.23 -28.22 26.55
CA ALA A 129 -9.06 -28.95 27.81
C ALA A 129 -9.13 -30.48 27.68
N VAL A 130 -9.69 -31.01 26.59
CA VAL A 130 -9.75 -32.46 26.32
C VAL A 130 -8.59 -32.95 25.42
N GLY A 131 -7.73 -32.04 24.96
CA GLY A 131 -6.50 -32.34 24.22
C GLY A 131 -6.65 -32.37 22.70
N GLU A 132 -7.82 -32.00 22.20
CA GLU A 132 -8.11 -31.84 20.77
C GLU A 132 -7.43 -30.59 20.22
N ILE A 133 -6.93 -30.64 18.98
CA ILE A 133 -6.32 -29.47 18.32
C ILE A 133 -7.45 -28.61 17.74
N ILE A 134 -7.70 -27.46 18.34
CA ILE A 134 -8.81 -26.57 18.02
C ILE A 134 -8.41 -25.36 17.17
N ASP A 135 -7.12 -25.14 16.96
CA ASP A 135 -6.62 -24.10 16.06
C ASP A 135 -5.17 -24.37 15.67
N VAL A 136 -4.75 -23.86 14.51
CA VAL A 136 -3.33 -23.79 14.13
C VAL A 136 -3.09 -22.40 13.57
N ARG A 137 -2.06 -21.73 14.08
CA ARG A 137 -1.77 -20.33 13.76
C ARG A 137 -0.36 -20.16 13.23
N ARG A 138 -0.19 -19.28 12.23
CA ARG A 138 1.12 -18.68 11.96
C ARG A 138 1.49 -17.81 13.14
N VAL A 139 2.69 -17.99 13.65
CA VAL A 139 3.27 -16.98 14.54
C VAL A 139 4.30 -16.18 13.77
N LEU A 140 5.19 -16.84 13.02
CA LEU A 140 6.22 -16.17 12.21
C LEU A 140 6.39 -16.85 10.85
N GLN A 141 6.58 -16.06 9.79
CA GLN A 141 6.83 -16.54 8.43
C GLN A 141 8.19 -17.24 8.32
N ARG A 142 8.41 -18.01 7.26
CA ARG A 142 9.74 -18.58 6.95
C ARG A 142 10.71 -17.48 6.48
N GLY A 143 11.99 -17.58 6.85
CA GLY A 143 13.07 -16.76 6.27
C GLY A 143 13.47 -15.60 7.18
N LEU A 144 13.60 -14.39 6.64
CA LEU A 144 13.87 -13.19 7.45
C LEU A 144 12.55 -12.57 7.93
N PHE A 145 12.16 -12.85 9.15
CA PHE A 145 10.95 -12.33 9.78
C PHE A 145 11.33 -11.53 11.03
N PHE A 146 11.53 -10.23 10.90
CA PHE A 146 11.75 -9.40 12.08
C PHE A 146 10.42 -9.16 12.77
N ASP A 147 10.44 -9.20 14.10
CA ASP A 147 9.23 -9.00 14.86
C ASP A 147 9.48 -8.43 16.25
N THR A 148 8.57 -7.56 16.68
CA THR A 148 8.71 -6.77 17.92
C THR A 148 7.91 -7.40 19.05
N ALA A 149 8.36 -7.26 20.30
CA ALA A 149 7.57 -7.77 21.43
C ALA A 149 6.21 -7.06 21.52
N LYS A 150 6.22 -5.73 21.28
CA LYS A 150 5.01 -4.94 21.40
C LYS A 150 3.99 -5.23 20.32
N TYR A 151 4.33 -5.33 19.03
CA TYR A 151 3.33 -5.42 17.94
C TYR A 151 3.36 -6.74 17.18
N GLY A 152 4.23 -7.66 17.57
CA GLY A 152 4.49 -8.87 16.82
C GLY A 152 3.53 -10.02 17.05
N GLY A 153 3.95 -11.16 16.50
CA GLY A 153 3.29 -12.43 16.68
C GLY A 153 3.13 -12.74 18.17
N ASP A 154 1.93 -13.12 18.55
CA ASP A 154 1.58 -13.56 19.89
C ASP A 154 1.19 -15.04 19.86
N LEU A 155 1.44 -15.75 20.95
CA LEU A 155 0.79 -17.03 21.21
C LEU A 155 -0.69 -16.78 21.53
N THR A 156 -1.50 -17.83 21.45
CA THR A 156 -2.96 -17.70 21.48
C THR A 156 -3.51 -18.09 22.85
N LYS A 157 -4.22 -17.17 23.50
CA LYS A 157 -4.90 -17.42 24.77
C LYS A 157 -6.34 -17.90 24.55
N VAL A 158 -7.05 -17.27 23.61
CA VAL A 158 -8.38 -17.70 23.14
C VAL A 158 -8.32 -17.77 21.62
N GLY A 159 -8.64 -18.93 21.06
CA GLY A 159 -8.58 -19.19 19.62
C GLY A 159 -9.47 -18.24 18.84
N SER A 160 -8.98 -17.80 17.68
CA SER A 160 -9.70 -16.83 16.87
C SER A 160 -10.93 -17.50 16.23
N THR A 161 -12.09 -16.85 16.13
CA THR A 161 -13.23 -17.38 15.34
C THR A 161 -13.77 -16.35 14.37
N VAL A 162 -13.74 -16.62 13.07
CA VAL A 162 -14.33 -15.76 12.04
C VAL A 162 -15.83 -16.07 11.91
N LYS A 163 -16.69 -15.06 12.06
CA LYS A 163 -18.12 -15.18 11.71
C LYS A 163 -18.45 -14.31 10.50
N HIS A 164 -18.51 -14.88 9.30
CA HIS A 164 -18.92 -14.17 8.08
C HIS A 164 -20.41 -13.78 8.14
N ARG A 165 -20.77 -12.53 7.82
CA ARG A 165 -22.16 -12.07 7.70
C ARG A 165 -22.57 -11.76 6.25
N GLY A 166 -22.37 -12.71 5.33
CA GLY A 166 -22.81 -12.56 3.93
C GLY A 166 -22.16 -11.38 3.18
N ILE A 167 -22.81 -10.93 2.10
CA ILE A 167 -22.39 -9.83 1.19
C ILE A 167 -22.26 -8.48 1.89
N GLU A 168 -22.99 -8.26 3.00
CA GLU A 168 -23.05 -6.97 3.71
C GLU A 168 -21.92 -6.75 4.73
N GLY A 169 -20.98 -7.70 4.85
CA GLY A 169 -19.73 -7.48 5.56
C GLY A 169 -19.86 -7.39 7.09
N THR A 170 -19.08 -8.24 7.77
CA THR A 170 -18.58 -8.14 9.14
C THR A 170 -18.24 -9.56 9.60
N GLY A 171 -17.00 -9.96 9.35
CA GLY A 171 -16.35 -11.00 10.12
C GLY A 171 -16.07 -10.48 11.52
N ILE A 172 -16.80 -10.94 12.55
CA ILE A 172 -16.28 -10.76 13.92
C ILE A 172 -15.24 -11.86 14.11
N MET A 173 -13.98 -11.50 14.28
CA MET A 173 -13.02 -12.36 14.98
C MET A 173 -13.09 -12.05 16.47
N THR A 174 -13.13 -13.10 17.27
CA THR A 174 -12.93 -13.02 18.72
C THR A 174 -11.65 -13.75 19.02
N GLY A 175 -10.76 -13.18 19.83
CA GLY A 175 -9.54 -13.83 20.26
C GLY A 175 -8.89 -12.99 21.35
N GLU A 176 -7.99 -13.59 22.12
CA GLU A 176 -7.22 -12.87 23.12
C GLU A 176 -5.74 -13.15 22.89
N ALA A 177 -4.94 -12.09 22.96
CA ALA A 177 -3.49 -12.21 22.92
C ALA A 177 -2.99 -13.05 24.09
N GLY A 178 -2.08 -13.96 23.78
CA GLY A 178 -1.28 -14.71 24.75
C GLY A 178 0.13 -14.15 24.82
N ASN A 179 1.08 -15.01 25.16
CA ASN A 179 2.46 -14.62 25.37
C ASN A 179 3.09 -14.06 24.08
N MET A 180 3.81 -12.96 24.19
CA MET A 180 4.46 -12.34 23.03
C MET A 180 5.56 -13.22 22.45
N VAL A 181 5.81 -13.03 21.16
CA VAL A 181 6.95 -13.55 20.43
C VAL A 181 7.67 -12.39 19.75
N ALA A 182 8.99 -12.35 19.88
CA ALA A 182 9.83 -11.37 19.18
C ALA A 182 10.94 -12.10 18.41
N SER A 183 11.41 -11.51 17.33
CA SER A 183 12.45 -12.13 16.51
C SER A 183 13.33 -11.10 15.81
N GLY A 184 14.62 -11.42 15.70
CA GLY A 184 15.57 -10.57 15.00
C GLY A 184 17.01 -11.03 15.14
N TRP A 185 17.93 -10.20 14.63
CA TRP A 185 19.35 -10.39 14.85
C TRP A 185 19.68 -10.18 16.32
N VAL A 186 20.53 -11.05 16.89
CA VAL A 186 21.08 -10.86 18.22
C VAL A 186 22.16 -9.79 18.13
N LEU A 187 21.84 -8.55 18.51
CA LEU A 187 22.72 -7.39 18.38
C LEU A 187 23.60 -7.18 19.62
N ALA A 188 23.09 -7.54 20.80
CA ALA A 188 23.85 -7.47 22.06
C ALA A 188 23.28 -8.43 23.12
N LYS A 189 24.10 -8.70 24.14
CA LYS A 189 23.70 -9.42 25.36
C LYS A 189 24.39 -8.83 26.59
N GLU A 190 23.64 -8.76 27.68
CA GLU A 190 24.12 -8.47 29.04
C GLU A 190 23.86 -9.70 29.94
N ASP A 191 24.05 -9.62 31.25
CA ASP A 191 23.86 -10.79 32.15
C ASP A 191 22.40 -11.28 32.17
N ASP A 192 21.43 -10.36 32.14
CA ASP A 192 19.98 -10.61 32.22
C ASP A 192 19.19 -9.92 31.09
N LYS A 193 19.87 -9.57 29.99
CA LYS A 193 19.22 -8.91 28.85
C LYS A 193 19.73 -9.38 27.51
N ILE A 194 18.84 -9.38 26.53
CA ILE A 194 19.14 -9.64 25.12
C ILE A 194 18.62 -8.48 24.26
N THR A 195 19.40 -8.03 23.28
CA THR A 195 18.96 -7.03 22.31
C THR A 195 18.75 -7.69 20.97
N LEU A 196 17.51 -7.63 20.48
CA LEU A 196 17.11 -8.10 19.15
C LEU A 196 16.78 -6.91 18.24
N GLY A 197 17.02 -7.03 16.94
CA GLY A 197 16.65 -5.99 15.99
C GLY A 197 16.87 -6.37 14.53
N ASP A 198 16.53 -5.46 13.63
CA ASP A 198 16.77 -5.58 12.19
C ASP A 198 18.22 -5.24 11.79
N GLY A 199 18.95 -4.61 12.72
CA GLY A 199 20.33 -4.16 12.55
C GLY A 199 20.48 -2.93 11.64
N ASN A 200 19.39 -2.24 11.32
CA ASN A 200 19.40 -0.96 10.64
C ASN A 200 19.62 0.18 11.64
N MET A 201 20.88 0.59 11.73
CA MET A 201 21.33 1.71 12.57
C MET A 201 21.11 3.08 11.91
N ALA A 202 20.63 3.16 10.66
CA ALA A 202 20.37 4.44 9.99
C ALA A 202 19.00 5.01 10.38
N THR A 203 17.97 4.16 10.48
CA THR A 203 16.61 4.58 10.86
C THR A 203 16.24 4.22 12.30
N GLU A 204 16.95 3.26 12.90
CA GLU A 204 16.72 2.75 14.25
C GLU A 204 15.22 2.50 14.52
N VAL A 205 14.53 1.87 13.55
CA VAL A 205 13.10 1.57 13.66
C VAL A 205 12.88 0.37 14.57
N PHE A 206 13.73 -0.66 14.49
CA PHE A 206 13.62 -1.86 15.31
C PHE A 206 14.95 -2.32 15.93
N ILE A 207 15.19 -1.83 17.14
CA ILE A 207 16.25 -2.31 18.04
C ILE A 207 15.67 -2.31 19.46
N GLU A 208 15.35 -3.48 19.99
CA GLU A 208 14.69 -3.62 21.29
C GLU A 208 15.52 -4.48 22.24
N GLN A 209 15.58 -4.06 23.51
CA GLN A 209 16.28 -4.76 24.57
C GLN A 209 15.24 -5.39 25.51
N TYR A 210 15.34 -6.69 25.72
CA TYR A 210 14.41 -7.46 26.53
C TYR A 210 15.08 -8.01 27.79
N THR A 211 14.36 -7.97 28.91
CA THR A 211 14.76 -8.63 30.16
C THR A 211 14.56 -10.12 30.04
N VAL A 212 15.55 -10.89 30.48
CA VAL A 212 15.59 -12.34 30.38
C VAL A 212 15.40 -12.95 31.77
N ALA A 213 14.51 -13.94 31.87
CA ALA A 213 14.27 -14.65 33.13
C ALA A 213 15.53 -15.40 33.60
N ALA A 214 15.71 -15.52 34.91
CA ALA A 214 16.89 -16.17 35.50
C ALA A 214 16.99 -17.67 35.15
N ASP A 215 15.86 -18.31 34.85
CA ASP A 215 15.72 -19.71 34.46
C ASP A 215 15.30 -19.87 32.99
N VAL A 216 15.62 -18.88 32.14
CA VAL A 216 15.37 -18.92 30.69
C VAL A 216 15.84 -20.24 30.08
N LYS A 217 14.98 -20.85 29.28
CA LYS A 217 15.35 -22.03 28.48
C LYS A 217 15.93 -21.56 27.16
N VAL A 218 17.10 -22.06 26.79
CA VAL A 218 17.77 -21.67 25.55
C VAL A 218 17.99 -22.89 24.69
N TYR A 219 17.71 -22.75 23.40
CA TYR A 219 17.84 -23.80 22.42
C TYR A 219 18.57 -23.31 21.18
N GLU A 220 19.50 -24.14 20.70
CA GLU A 220 20.09 -24.03 19.37
C GLU A 220 19.24 -24.86 18.40
N VAL A 221 18.75 -24.23 17.33
CA VAL A 221 17.88 -24.84 16.34
C VAL A 221 18.71 -25.20 15.10
N ASP A 222 18.68 -26.46 14.70
CA ASP A 222 19.25 -26.89 13.43
C ASP A 222 18.40 -26.36 12.26
N ASN A 223 19.01 -25.63 11.33
CA ASN A 223 18.26 -24.94 10.26
C ASN A 223 17.60 -25.88 9.24
N GLU A 224 18.06 -27.13 9.12
CA GLU A 224 17.55 -28.09 8.13
C GLU A 224 16.44 -28.97 8.73
N THR A 225 16.61 -29.38 9.99
CA THR A 225 15.74 -30.34 10.68
C THR A 225 14.84 -29.71 11.73
N TYR A 226 15.12 -28.47 12.13
CA TYR A 226 14.48 -27.72 13.22
C TYR A 226 14.61 -28.37 14.61
N ILE A 227 15.48 -29.37 14.76
CA ILE A 227 15.76 -30.01 16.06
C ILE A 227 16.36 -28.96 17.01
N SER A 228 15.79 -28.87 18.21
CA SER A 228 16.20 -27.93 19.24
C SER A 228 17.11 -28.60 20.26
N THR A 229 18.38 -28.19 20.32
CA THR A 229 19.34 -28.68 21.31
C THR A 229 19.45 -27.70 22.47
N ALA A 230 19.24 -28.16 23.71
CA ALA A 230 19.34 -27.31 24.89
C ALA A 230 20.75 -26.69 25.05
N LYS A 231 20.78 -25.42 25.41
CA LYS A 231 21.96 -24.56 25.61
C LYS A 231 21.75 -23.66 26.82
N THR A 232 22.73 -22.81 27.10
CA THR A 232 22.66 -21.75 28.09
C THR A 232 22.60 -20.38 27.41
N PHE A 233 22.13 -19.37 28.15
CA PHE A 233 22.09 -17.99 27.66
C PHE A 233 23.48 -17.46 27.25
N ALA A 234 24.55 -17.95 27.90
CA ALA A 234 25.91 -17.62 27.55
C ALA A 234 26.32 -18.17 26.17
N ASP A 235 25.73 -19.27 25.72
CA ASP A 235 26.08 -19.93 24.45
C ASP A 235 25.56 -19.19 23.21
N ILE A 236 24.55 -18.33 23.36
CA ILE A 236 23.95 -17.57 22.25
C ILE A 236 25.04 -16.67 21.63
N PRO A 237 25.34 -16.80 20.33
CA PRO A 237 26.26 -15.89 19.66
C PRO A 237 25.67 -14.48 19.54
N VAL A 238 26.52 -13.46 19.56
CA VAL A 238 26.12 -12.08 19.19
C VAL A 238 26.60 -11.84 17.76
N THR A 239 25.73 -11.26 16.94
CA THR A 239 26.08 -10.85 15.58
C THR A 239 27.24 -9.87 15.65
N PRO A 240 28.40 -10.17 15.03
CA PRO A 240 29.52 -9.25 15.04
C PRO A 240 29.11 -7.92 14.41
N SER A 241 29.57 -6.83 14.99
CA SER A 241 29.41 -5.48 14.45
C SER A 241 30.78 -4.80 14.33
N LYS A 242 30.92 -3.91 13.36
CA LYS A 242 32.07 -3.02 13.22
C LYS A 242 31.60 -1.59 13.42
N ASP A 243 32.17 -0.89 14.41
CA ASP A 243 31.77 0.47 14.80
C ASP A 243 30.26 0.59 15.12
N GLY A 244 29.66 -0.49 15.65
CA GLY A 244 28.22 -0.57 15.95
C GLY A 244 27.33 -0.97 14.77
N LEU A 245 27.88 -1.10 13.55
CA LEU A 245 27.14 -1.46 12.34
C LEU A 245 27.31 -2.95 12.00
N ILE A 246 26.23 -3.60 11.54
CA ILE A 246 26.26 -5.01 11.11
C ILE A 246 26.32 -5.19 9.58
N TYR A 247 26.40 -4.11 8.81
CA TYR A 247 26.30 -4.15 7.34
C TYR A 247 27.42 -4.97 6.69
N ASP A 248 28.66 -4.83 7.19
CA ASP A 248 29.83 -5.59 6.74
C ASP A 248 29.84 -7.05 7.23
N THR A 249 28.86 -7.46 8.03
CA THR A 249 28.83 -8.80 8.63
C THR A 249 28.29 -9.82 7.63
N VAL A 250 29.18 -10.74 7.23
CA VAL A 250 28.89 -11.87 6.34
C VAL A 250 27.75 -12.76 6.88
N SER A 251 26.95 -13.33 5.97
CA SER A 251 25.72 -14.08 6.28
C SER A 251 25.92 -15.08 7.42
N GLU A 252 26.94 -15.94 7.33
CA GLU A 252 27.20 -17.04 8.27
C GLU A 252 27.53 -16.58 9.69
N LYS A 253 27.78 -15.29 9.92
CA LYS A 253 28.04 -14.70 11.23
C LYS A 253 26.83 -13.95 11.80
N ARG A 254 25.75 -13.80 11.04
CA ARG A 254 24.52 -13.16 11.53
C ARG A 254 23.74 -14.16 12.35
N GLN A 255 23.61 -13.88 13.64
CA GLN A 255 22.87 -14.72 14.56
C GLN A 255 21.43 -14.23 14.66
N PHE A 256 20.48 -15.09 14.31
CA PHE A 256 19.06 -14.81 14.51
C PHE A 256 18.53 -15.55 15.74
N ALA A 257 17.59 -14.93 16.45
CA ALA A 257 16.88 -15.57 17.54
C ALA A 257 15.38 -15.24 17.52
N ILE A 258 14.59 -16.17 18.07
CA ILE A 258 13.20 -16.00 18.46
C ILE A 258 13.16 -16.01 19.99
N ALA A 259 12.48 -15.05 20.59
CA ALA A 259 12.27 -14.92 22.02
C ALA A 259 10.78 -15.10 22.34
N ILE A 260 10.47 -15.97 23.30
CA ILE A 260 9.12 -16.19 23.84
C ILE A 260 9.04 -15.57 25.23
N PHE A 261 7.99 -14.79 25.46
CA PHE A 261 7.76 -14.12 26.74
C PHE A 261 6.86 -14.94 27.67
N ASP A 262 6.81 -14.56 28.94
CA ASP A 262 5.92 -15.14 29.95
C ASP A 262 4.51 -14.55 29.94
N SER A 263 4.31 -13.47 29.18
CA SER A 263 3.13 -12.62 29.25
C SER A 263 2.85 -11.90 27.92
N ASP A 264 1.67 -11.30 27.84
CA ASP A 264 1.21 -10.52 26.68
C ASP A 264 1.80 -9.10 26.66
N TYR A 265 1.45 -8.34 25.62
CA TYR A 265 1.95 -6.98 25.39
C TYR A 265 1.60 -5.98 26.51
N THR A 266 0.55 -6.22 27.29
CA THR A 266 0.18 -5.29 28.38
C THR A 266 1.21 -5.32 29.50
N ALA A 267 1.71 -6.51 29.83
CA ALA A 267 2.79 -6.67 30.81
C ALA A 267 4.13 -6.11 30.30
N TYR A 268 4.34 -6.09 28.99
CA TYR A 268 5.52 -5.45 28.38
C TYR A 268 5.49 -3.94 28.55
N ASP A 269 4.35 -3.30 28.26
CA ASP A 269 4.18 -1.85 28.46
C ASP A 269 4.35 -1.45 29.93
N GLU A 270 3.99 -2.34 30.87
CA GLU A 270 4.21 -2.17 32.31
C GLU A 270 5.67 -2.45 32.76
N GLY A 271 6.52 -2.98 31.87
CA GLY A 271 7.90 -3.36 32.16
C GLY A 271 8.05 -4.62 33.02
N ALA A 272 7.02 -5.46 33.08
CA ALA A 272 6.98 -6.68 33.88
C ALA A 272 7.29 -7.95 33.08
N ALA A 273 7.13 -7.92 31.75
CA ALA A 273 7.33 -9.08 30.89
C ALA A 273 8.79 -9.53 30.84
N GLN A 274 9.01 -10.85 30.85
CA GLN A 274 10.34 -11.46 30.76
C GLN A 274 10.40 -12.51 29.66
N VAL A 275 11.55 -12.60 28.99
CA VAL A 275 11.84 -13.68 28.04
C VAL A 275 12.13 -14.96 28.82
N VAL A 276 11.32 -15.99 28.57
CA VAL A 276 11.41 -17.30 29.24
C VAL A 276 11.95 -18.41 28.35
N GLU A 277 11.86 -18.25 27.03
CA GLU A 277 12.47 -19.19 26.08
C GLU A 277 13.16 -18.44 24.93
N ILE A 278 14.33 -18.92 24.51
CA ILE A 278 15.07 -18.38 23.37
C ILE A 278 15.46 -19.51 22.42
N TYR A 279 15.14 -19.34 21.15
CA TYR A 279 15.48 -20.24 20.06
C TYR A 279 16.42 -19.50 19.09
N TYR A 280 17.69 -19.84 19.10
CA TYR A 280 18.67 -19.27 18.16
C TYR A 280 19.07 -20.31 17.12
N PHE A 281 19.24 -19.90 15.87
CA PHE A 281 19.55 -20.83 14.79
C PHE A 281 21.06 -21.12 14.72
N ALA A 282 21.43 -22.39 14.51
CA ALA A 282 22.82 -22.84 14.44
C ALA A 282 23.59 -22.22 13.26
N SER A 283 22.87 -21.78 12.23
CA SER A 283 23.38 -21.06 11.06
C SER A 283 22.45 -19.91 10.69
N ALA A 284 22.90 -19.04 9.78
CA ALA A 284 22.06 -17.98 9.24
C ALA A 284 20.76 -18.55 8.65
N ILE A 285 19.62 -17.96 8.99
CA ILE A 285 18.30 -18.43 8.52
C ILE A 285 17.97 -18.01 7.09
N ALA A 286 18.72 -17.05 6.55
CA ALA A 286 18.66 -16.65 5.17
C ALA A 286 20.05 -16.26 4.69
N ASP A 287 20.33 -16.51 3.41
CA ASP A 287 21.53 -16.01 2.78
C ASP A 287 21.32 -14.55 2.36
N VAL A 288 22.01 -13.64 3.06
CA VAL A 288 22.05 -12.22 2.75
C VAL A 288 23.39 -11.81 2.13
N SER A 289 24.11 -12.74 1.50
CA SER A 289 25.47 -12.53 0.98
C SER A 289 25.52 -11.40 -0.05
N ASN A 290 24.48 -11.30 -0.88
CA ASN A 290 24.30 -10.22 -1.85
C ASN A 290 24.03 -8.85 -1.22
N SER A 291 23.82 -8.79 0.10
CA SER A 291 23.52 -7.58 0.87
C SER A 291 24.62 -7.20 1.86
N VAL A 292 25.70 -7.98 1.93
CA VAL A 292 26.84 -7.68 2.79
C VAL A 292 27.58 -6.45 2.24
N GLY A 293 27.84 -5.48 3.11
CA GLY A 293 28.44 -4.20 2.77
C GLY A 293 27.45 -3.17 2.22
N LEU A 294 26.18 -3.55 2.00
CA LEU A 294 25.16 -2.59 1.59
C LEU A 294 24.67 -1.78 2.79
N VAL A 295 24.47 -0.48 2.58
CA VAL A 295 24.07 0.47 3.63
C VAL A 295 22.60 0.85 3.45
N PRO A 296 21.75 0.78 4.50
CA PRO A 296 20.38 1.27 4.42
C PRO A 296 20.33 2.75 4.03
N SER A 297 19.27 3.12 3.30
CA SER A 297 19.02 4.49 2.87
C SER A 297 17.52 4.74 2.84
N SER A 298 17.11 5.93 3.26
CA SER A 298 15.72 6.40 3.17
C SER A 298 15.27 6.59 1.72
N ASN A 299 16.20 6.81 0.79
CA ASN A 299 15.93 6.99 -0.63
C ASN A 299 16.17 5.69 -1.39
N ARG A 300 15.31 5.39 -2.36
CA ARG A 300 15.39 4.18 -3.20
C ARG A 300 16.46 4.31 -4.27
N VAL A 301 17.20 3.25 -4.58
CA VAL A 301 18.09 3.26 -5.75
C VAL A 301 17.36 3.53 -7.06
N GLY A 302 17.94 4.44 -7.86
CA GLY A 302 17.32 5.00 -9.05
C GLY A 302 16.48 6.25 -8.80
N SER A 303 16.56 6.84 -7.59
CA SER A 303 16.10 8.20 -7.27
C SER A 303 17.26 9.19 -7.22
N ASP A 304 16.95 10.46 -7.21
CA ASP A 304 17.92 11.55 -7.28
C ASP A 304 18.92 11.65 -6.14
N LEU A 305 18.51 11.27 -4.94
CA LEU A 305 19.34 11.35 -3.73
C LEU A 305 19.85 9.98 -3.26
N SER A 306 19.56 8.92 -4.01
CA SER A 306 20.03 7.58 -3.67
C SER A 306 21.53 7.41 -3.89
N THR A 307 22.14 6.45 -3.20
CA THR A 307 23.56 6.11 -3.35
C THR A 307 23.71 4.69 -3.92
N ALA A 308 24.84 4.41 -4.58
CA ALA A 308 25.13 3.06 -5.06
C ALA A 308 25.38 2.05 -3.92
N ASP A 309 25.73 2.55 -2.73
CA ASP A 309 26.08 1.74 -1.56
C ASP A 309 24.89 0.96 -0.98
N GLN A 310 23.65 1.34 -1.29
CA GLN A 310 22.47 0.58 -0.87
C GLN A 310 22.22 -0.67 -1.74
N GLY A 311 22.74 -0.71 -2.98
CA GLY A 311 22.37 -1.73 -3.97
C GLY A 311 20.89 -1.62 -4.40
N ASN A 312 20.26 -2.69 -4.90
CA ASN A 312 18.83 -2.64 -5.28
C ASN A 312 17.99 -3.61 -4.44
N PRO A 313 17.93 -3.40 -3.10
CA PRO A 313 17.22 -4.28 -2.19
C PRO A 313 15.71 -4.24 -2.47
N LYS A 314 15.02 -5.33 -2.11
CA LYS A 314 13.56 -5.40 -2.10
C LYS A 314 13.07 -5.60 -0.67
N PRO A 315 12.01 -4.89 -0.23
CA PRO A 315 11.47 -5.10 1.11
C PRO A 315 11.06 -6.56 1.35
N SER A 316 10.58 -7.24 0.30
CA SER A 316 10.21 -8.65 0.34
C SER A 316 11.35 -9.63 0.63
N SER A 317 12.61 -9.21 0.53
CA SER A 317 13.78 -10.09 0.74
C SER A 317 14.76 -9.58 1.78
N VAL A 318 14.91 -8.26 1.92
CA VAL A 318 15.85 -7.61 2.83
C VAL A 318 15.23 -6.34 3.43
N PRO A 319 14.15 -6.49 4.24
CA PRO A 319 13.37 -5.36 4.74
C PRO A 319 14.19 -4.35 5.55
N PHE A 320 15.24 -4.82 6.24
CA PHE A 320 16.16 -3.97 7.01
C PHE A 320 16.95 -2.96 6.16
N LEU A 321 17.16 -3.19 4.85
CA LEU A 321 17.85 -2.23 3.97
C LEU A 321 16.91 -1.16 3.38
N THR A 322 15.60 -1.44 3.38
CA THR A 322 14.58 -0.59 2.75
C THR A 322 13.80 0.23 3.76
N SER A 323 14.04 0.02 5.05
CA SER A 323 13.35 0.72 6.13
C SER A 323 13.55 2.24 6.06
N ALA A 324 12.47 2.96 6.31
CA ALA A 324 12.39 4.42 6.33
C ALA A 324 11.68 4.87 7.62
N ALA A 325 12.13 5.99 8.19
CA ALA A 325 11.47 6.60 9.34
C ALA A 325 10.17 7.31 8.90
N PRO A 326 9.13 7.35 9.75
CA PRO A 326 7.90 8.04 9.43
C PRO A 326 8.08 9.55 9.52
N PHE A 327 7.24 10.30 8.81
CA PHE A 327 7.22 11.76 8.89
C PHE A 327 5.81 12.31 8.68
N ALA A 328 5.52 13.44 9.33
CA ALA A 328 4.26 14.16 9.15
C ALA A 328 4.21 14.82 7.76
N VAL A 329 3.11 14.60 7.06
CA VAL A 329 2.75 15.29 5.81
C VAL A 329 1.88 16.49 6.15
N VAL A 330 0.81 16.27 6.92
CA VAL A 330 -0.02 17.32 7.53
C VAL A 330 0.10 17.16 9.04
N ASP A 331 0.69 18.15 9.71
CA ASP A 331 1.03 18.04 11.13
C ASP A 331 -0.20 17.68 11.98
N GLY A 332 -0.08 16.62 12.77
CA GLY A 332 -1.14 16.13 13.65
C GLY A 332 -2.33 15.48 12.95
N LYS A 333 -2.31 15.34 11.62
CA LYS A 333 -3.45 14.83 10.82
C LYS A 333 -3.08 13.72 9.84
N MET A 334 -1.89 13.75 9.25
CA MET A 334 -1.49 12.80 8.23
C MET A 334 0.02 12.52 8.25
N TRP A 335 0.40 11.25 8.16
CA TRP A 335 1.79 10.81 8.16
C TRP A 335 2.07 9.81 7.04
N SER A 336 3.30 9.84 6.53
CA SER A 336 3.89 8.71 5.78
C SER A 336 4.58 7.79 6.77
N THR A 337 4.33 6.48 6.64
CA THR A 337 4.78 5.43 7.57
C THR A 337 5.28 4.17 6.84
N GLY A 338 5.37 4.24 5.51
CA GLY A 338 5.85 3.15 4.65
C GLY A 338 7.35 2.89 4.72
N ASP A 339 7.85 2.21 3.70
CA ASP A 339 9.28 1.99 3.47
C ASP A 339 9.75 2.80 2.26
N ASN A 340 11.03 2.65 1.89
CA ASN A 340 11.58 3.40 0.77
C ASN A 340 11.15 2.89 -0.62
N GLU A 341 10.24 1.93 -0.74
CA GLU A 341 9.63 1.46 -1.98
C GLU A 341 8.10 1.59 -1.95
N ALA A 342 7.42 1.05 -0.95
CA ALA A 342 5.97 1.09 -0.77
C ALA A 342 5.58 2.14 0.28
N MET A 343 4.78 3.10 -0.13
CA MET A 343 4.25 4.15 0.73
C MET A 343 2.98 3.65 1.41
N ASN A 344 2.92 3.86 2.72
CA ASN A 344 1.74 3.64 3.54
C ASN A 344 1.44 4.94 4.29
N TYR A 345 0.16 5.18 4.59
CA TYR A 345 -0.26 6.43 5.22
C TYR A 345 -1.11 6.20 6.46
N LEU A 346 -0.95 7.08 7.44
CA LEU A 346 -1.86 7.22 8.58
C LEU A 346 -2.60 8.54 8.50
N PHE A 347 -3.88 8.51 8.82
CA PHE A 347 -4.71 9.71 8.98
C PHE A 347 -5.39 9.71 10.34
N TYR A 348 -5.47 10.88 10.95
CA TYR A 348 -6.10 11.08 12.24
C TYR A 348 -7.14 12.19 12.19
N ALA A 349 -8.33 11.88 12.69
CA ALA A 349 -9.39 12.84 12.93
C ALA A 349 -9.99 12.60 14.32
N SER A 350 -10.40 13.66 15.00
CA SER A 350 -10.98 13.58 16.34
C SER A 350 -12.18 14.50 16.47
N SER A 351 -13.23 14.03 17.13
CA SER A 351 -14.45 14.79 17.43
C SER A 351 -14.83 14.58 18.90
N GLY A 352 -14.46 15.53 19.76
CA GLY A 352 -14.65 15.39 21.20
C GLY A 352 -13.84 14.24 21.79
N ASP A 353 -14.52 13.26 22.40
CA ASP A 353 -13.90 12.07 22.98
C ASP A 353 -13.74 10.92 21.97
N ASP A 354 -14.33 11.04 20.76
CA ASP A 354 -14.24 10.04 19.69
C ASP A 354 -13.11 10.39 18.72
N TYR A 355 -12.49 9.36 18.13
CA TYR A 355 -11.48 9.53 17.10
C TYR A 355 -11.60 8.50 15.97
N SER A 356 -11.03 8.87 14.84
CA SER A 356 -10.83 8.02 13.68
C SER A 356 -9.32 7.97 13.41
N LEU A 357 -8.78 6.75 13.41
CA LEU A 357 -7.40 6.48 13.07
C LEU A 357 -7.38 5.50 11.91
N VAL A 358 -7.03 6.04 10.75
CA VAL A 358 -7.16 5.38 9.46
C VAL A 358 -5.79 4.98 8.95
N ARG A 359 -5.62 3.70 8.63
CA ARG A 359 -4.48 3.16 7.92
C ARG A 359 -4.80 3.00 6.45
N TYR A 360 -4.01 3.59 5.56
CA TYR A 360 -4.11 3.35 4.12
C TYR A 360 -2.91 2.54 3.63
N ASP A 361 -3.22 1.38 3.06
CA ASP A 361 -2.31 0.28 2.76
C ASP A 361 -1.51 -0.23 3.99
N THR A 362 -0.99 -1.44 3.87
CA THR A 362 -0.36 -2.21 4.95
C THR A 362 1.02 -2.74 4.57
N GLY A 363 1.46 -2.54 3.32
CA GLY A 363 2.83 -2.81 2.91
C GLY A 363 3.16 -4.30 2.72
N TRP A 364 4.46 -4.58 2.59
CA TRP A 364 5.00 -5.91 2.35
C TRP A 364 4.95 -6.84 3.57
N PRO A 365 4.66 -8.14 3.41
CA PRO A 365 4.59 -9.09 4.53
C PRO A 365 5.83 -9.13 5.44
N PRO A 366 7.08 -9.19 4.91
CA PRO A 366 8.29 -9.24 5.76
C PRO A 366 8.61 -7.93 6.50
N SER A 367 7.88 -6.85 6.22
CA SER A 367 8.14 -5.51 6.76
C SER A 367 7.12 -5.08 7.82
N GLY A 368 6.16 -5.93 8.21
CA GLY A 368 5.08 -5.59 9.15
C GLY A 368 5.57 -4.92 10.44
N TYR A 369 6.60 -5.49 11.08
CA TYR A 369 7.23 -4.93 12.28
C TYR A 369 7.63 -3.45 12.11
N GLN A 370 8.20 -3.09 10.95
CA GLN A 370 8.66 -1.75 10.68
C GLN A 370 7.48 -0.79 10.58
N TYR A 371 6.42 -1.19 9.88
CA TYR A 371 5.24 -0.36 9.70
C TYR A 371 4.55 -0.07 11.04
N TRP A 372 4.42 -1.08 11.92
CA TRP A 372 3.82 -0.87 13.24
C TRP A 372 4.69 0.02 14.15
N LYS A 373 6.02 -0.10 14.06
CA LYS A 373 6.94 0.79 14.79
C LYS A 373 6.94 2.21 14.21
N ASN A 374 6.74 2.35 12.91
CA ASN A 374 6.56 3.65 12.27
C ASN A 374 5.25 4.30 12.72
N ASP A 375 4.18 3.53 12.86
CA ASP A 375 2.90 4.01 13.36
C ASP A 375 3.01 4.50 14.81
N GLU A 376 3.64 3.72 15.70
CA GLU A 376 3.96 4.14 17.08
C GLU A 376 4.75 5.45 17.12
N LYS A 377 5.79 5.59 16.29
CA LYS A 377 6.60 6.81 16.23
C LYS A 377 5.78 8.01 15.73
N ALA A 378 4.90 7.82 14.74
CA ALA A 378 4.05 8.86 14.20
C ALA A 378 2.96 9.32 15.19
N LEU A 379 2.42 8.40 15.97
CA LEU A 379 1.27 8.62 16.87
C LEU A 379 1.68 8.95 18.31
N LYS A 380 2.98 8.99 18.61
CA LYS A 380 3.52 9.21 19.96
C LYS A 380 2.90 10.42 20.68
N ASP A 381 2.72 11.54 19.98
CA ASP A 381 2.19 12.77 20.58
C ASP A 381 0.68 12.71 20.84
N LEU A 382 -0.03 11.74 20.24
CA LEU A 382 -1.44 11.45 20.48
C LEU A 382 -1.65 10.41 21.59
N ASN A 383 -0.59 9.77 22.07
CA ASN A 383 -0.65 8.62 22.98
C ASN A 383 -1.54 7.49 22.40
N LEU A 384 -1.37 7.23 21.11
CA LEU A 384 -1.99 6.12 20.38
C LEU A 384 -0.89 5.27 19.72
N ASP A 385 -1.23 4.05 19.32
CA ASP A 385 -0.37 3.18 18.53
C ASP A 385 -1.13 2.34 17.48
N SER A 386 -0.44 1.40 16.84
CA SER A 386 -0.99 0.56 15.76
C SER A 386 -2.23 -0.24 16.17
N ARG A 387 -2.43 -0.53 17.46
CA ARG A 387 -3.62 -1.23 17.97
C ARG A 387 -4.86 -0.35 18.02
N ASP A 388 -4.67 0.97 18.05
CA ASP A 388 -5.75 1.94 18.12
C ASP A 388 -6.35 2.24 16.74
N ILE A 389 -5.74 1.72 15.68
CA ILE A 389 -6.25 1.82 14.30
C ILE A 389 -7.64 1.19 14.25
N ASN A 390 -8.62 1.96 13.79
CA ASN A 390 -10.02 1.56 13.75
C ASN A 390 -10.61 1.53 12.34
N GLN A 391 -9.82 1.95 11.33
CA GLN A 391 -10.16 1.82 9.92
C GLN A 391 -8.91 1.48 9.10
N VAL A 392 -9.03 0.52 8.20
CA VAL A 392 -8.01 0.12 7.23
C VAL A 392 -8.61 0.27 5.84
N LEU A 393 -7.95 1.05 4.99
CA LEU A 393 -8.33 1.28 3.61
C LEU A 393 -7.26 0.63 2.74
N LEU A 394 -7.68 -0.12 1.74
CA LEU A 394 -6.79 -0.80 0.82
C LEU A 394 -6.92 -0.19 -0.56
N SER A 395 -5.79 -0.01 -1.24
CA SER A 395 -5.76 0.59 -2.57
C SER A 395 -6.05 -0.41 -3.68
N HIS A 396 -5.40 -1.58 -3.65
CA HIS A 396 -5.51 -2.60 -4.68
C HIS A 396 -4.88 -3.95 -4.28
N GLY A 397 -5.23 -4.99 -5.02
CA GLY A 397 -4.86 -6.39 -4.79
C GLY A 397 -3.43 -6.78 -5.15
N HIS A 398 -2.41 -6.05 -4.67
CA HIS A 398 -1.01 -6.53 -4.66
C HIS A 398 -0.41 -6.61 -3.26
N ALA A 399 0.43 -7.64 -3.05
CA ALA A 399 0.96 -8.01 -1.73
C ALA A 399 1.85 -6.93 -1.10
N ASP A 400 2.35 -5.99 -1.88
CA ASP A 400 3.08 -4.82 -1.39
C ASP A 400 2.19 -3.71 -0.82
N HIS A 401 0.87 -3.85 -0.94
CA HIS A 401 -0.13 -2.94 -0.40
C HIS A 401 -1.02 -3.61 0.65
N TYR A 402 -1.44 -4.87 0.46
CA TYR A 402 -2.28 -5.58 1.44
C TYR A 402 -1.53 -6.61 2.30
N GLY A 403 -0.24 -6.84 2.05
CA GLY A 403 0.47 -8.04 2.51
C GLY A 403 0.49 -8.29 4.01
N THR A 404 0.39 -7.24 4.83
CA THR A 404 0.32 -7.37 6.31
C THR A 404 -1.07 -7.12 6.88
N SER A 405 -2.09 -6.92 6.04
CA SER A 405 -3.43 -6.54 6.49
C SER A 405 -4.07 -7.54 7.44
N PHE A 406 -3.88 -8.84 7.20
CA PHE A 406 -4.37 -9.86 8.13
C PHE A 406 -3.66 -9.79 9.48
N ASP A 407 -2.33 -9.63 9.48
CA ASP A 407 -1.53 -9.54 10.71
C ASP A 407 -1.88 -8.27 11.51
N LEU A 408 -2.02 -7.13 10.83
CA LEU A 408 -2.46 -5.86 11.42
C LEU A 408 -3.86 -6.00 12.03
N TRP A 409 -4.81 -6.54 11.26
CA TRP A 409 -6.19 -6.69 11.72
C TRP A 409 -6.30 -7.65 12.91
N GLU A 410 -5.57 -8.77 12.87
CA GLU A 410 -5.54 -9.73 13.97
C GLU A 410 -4.92 -9.11 15.23
N MET A 411 -3.83 -8.34 15.10
CA MET A 411 -3.22 -7.61 16.22
C MET A 411 -4.22 -6.67 16.89
N ILE A 412 -5.00 -5.91 16.11
CA ILE A 412 -6.04 -4.99 16.63
C ILE A 412 -7.15 -5.75 17.34
N VAL A 413 -7.66 -6.83 16.75
CA VAL A 413 -8.77 -7.60 17.35
C VAL A 413 -8.34 -8.26 18.66
N ARG A 414 -7.12 -8.79 18.73
CA ARG A 414 -6.60 -9.49 19.91
C ARG A 414 -6.26 -8.57 21.08
N SER A 415 -6.03 -7.28 20.82
CA SER A 415 -5.96 -6.26 21.86
C SER A 415 -7.33 -5.79 22.34
N GLY A 416 -8.42 -6.34 21.80
CA GLY A 416 -9.80 -5.94 22.10
C GLY A 416 -10.30 -4.76 21.25
N GLY A 417 -9.51 -4.34 20.25
CA GLY A 417 -9.89 -3.32 19.28
C GLY A 417 -10.83 -3.85 18.20
N VAL A 418 -11.33 -2.94 17.37
CA VAL A 418 -12.16 -3.24 16.21
C VAL A 418 -11.75 -2.31 15.08
N ALA A 419 -11.48 -2.89 13.90
CA ALA A 419 -11.20 -2.12 12.69
C ALA A 419 -12.18 -2.49 11.57
N ARG A 420 -12.67 -1.45 10.86
CA ARG A 420 -13.32 -1.64 9.56
C ARG A 420 -12.24 -1.77 8.49
N VAL A 421 -12.41 -2.68 7.54
CA VAL A 421 -11.48 -2.90 6.43
C VAL A 421 -12.24 -2.70 5.13
N TYR A 422 -11.82 -1.68 4.38
CA TYR A 422 -12.39 -1.32 3.08
C TYR A 422 -11.49 -1.84 1.95
N GLU A 423 -12.10 -2.48 0.97
CA GLU A 423 -11.46 -2.93 -0.27
C GLU A 423 -12.41 -2.69 -1.45
N THR A 424 -11.88 -2.73 -2.66
CA THR A 424 -12.66 -2.68 -3.89
C THR A 424 -13.35 -4.02 -4.13
N TYR A 425 -14.61 -3.97 -4.54
CA TYR A 425 -15.34 -5.18 -4.92
C TYR A 425 -14.64 -5.88 -6.10
N GLU A 426 -14.02 -5.10 -6.96
CA GLU A 426 -13.38 -5.54 -8.19
C GLU A 426 -12.10 -6.34 -7.94
N ASP A 427 -11.25 -5.94 -6.99
CA ASP A 427 -10.10 -6.77 -6.60
C ASP A 427 -10.52 -7.92 -5.68
N GLY A 428 -11.55 -7.71 -4.86
CA GLY A 428 -12.14 -8.76 -4.02
C GLY A 428 -12.82 -9.88 -4.80
N VAL A 429 -13.63 -9.57 -5.81
CA VAL A 429 -14.54 -10.52 -6.46
C VAL A 429 -14.32 -10.56 -7.96
N GLY A 430 -14.31 -9.41 -8.62
CA GLY A 430 -14.18 -9.27 -10.08
C GLY A 430 -15.27 -8.41 -10.68
N TYR A 431 -15.61 -8.65 -11.96
CA TYR A 431 -16.52 -7.79 -12.73
C TYR A 431 -17.90 -8.41 -13.01
N ASP A 432 -18.33 -9.37 -12.19
CA ASP A 432 -19.63 -10.03 -12.37
C ASP A 432 -20.81 -9.05 -12.29
N LYS A 433 -20.74 -8.02 -11.44
CA LYS A 433 -21.75 -6.96 -11.34
C LYS A 433 -21.87 -6.09 -12.60
N TYR A 434 -20.85 -6.08 -13.45
CA TYR A 434 -20.83 -5.39 -14.75
C TYR A 434 -21.22 -6.32 -15.93
N GLY A 435 -21.57 -7.58 -15.65
CA GLY A 435 -21.90 -8.57 -16.68
C GLY A 435 -20.71 -9.42 -17.16
N PHE A 436 -19.50 -9.20 -16.62
CA PHE A 436 -18.27 -9.90 -17.02
C PHE A 436 -17.84 -10.94 -15.96
N LYS A 437 -18.63 -12.02 -15.81
CA LYS A 437 -18.47 -13.03 -14.74
C LYS A 437 -17.16 -13.82 -14.77
N ASP A 438 -16.51 -13.87 -15.92
CA ASP A 438 -15.25 -14.62 -16.11
C ASP A 438 -14.03 -13.80 -15.69
N THR A 439 -14.17 -12.48 -15.55
CA THR A 439 -13.10 -11.60 -15.04
C THR A 439 -13.08 -11.67 -13.52
N LYS A 440 -12.03 -12.26 -12.96
CA LYS A 440 -11.80 -12.39 -11.52
C LYS A 440 -10.99 -11.22 -10.97
N GLY A 441 -11.18 -10.92 -9.69
CA GLY A 441 -10.38 -9.90 -8.98
C GLY A 441 -8.92 -10.30 -8.81
N ALA A 442 -8.06 -9.32 -8.49
CA ALA A 442 -6.63 -9.56 -8.28
C ALA A 442 -6.32 -10.34 -7.00
N LEU A 443 -7.16 -10.22 -5.97
CA LEU A 443 -6.96 -10.98 -4.74
C LEU A 443 -7.18 -12.46 -5.06
N PRO A 444 -6.20 -13.35 -4.81
CA PRO A 444 -6.33 -14.76 -5.07
C PRO A 444 -7.64 -15.32 -4.51
N SER A 445 -8.34 -16.17 -5.25
CA SER A 445 -9.56 -16.82 -4.76
C SER A 445 -9.29 -17.71 -3.54
N THR A 446 -8.03 -18.06 -3.31
CA THR A 446 -7.57 -18.84 -2.17
C THR A 446 -7.32 -17.99 -0.92
N GLU A 447 -7.25 -16.65 -1.01
CA GLU A 447 -6.96 -15.75 0.13
C GLU A 447 -8.19 -15.46 1.01
N TYR A 448 -8.82 -16.50 1.58
CA TYR A 448 -10.04 -16.31 2.35
C TYR A 448 -9.82 -15.61 3.71
N ALA A 449 -8.62 -15.59 4.30
CA ALA A 449 -8.36 -14.82 5.56
C ALA A 449 -8.60 -13.36 5.31
N PHE A 450 -7.89 -12.88 4.30
CA PHE A 450 -7.87 -11.49 3.94
C PHE A 450 -9.26 -11.08 3.44
N ARG A 451 -9.87 -11.86 2.56
CA ARG A 451 -11.25 -11.61 2.13
C ARG A 451 -12.24 -11.59 3.30
N ALA A 452 -12.00 -12.38 4.35
CA ALA A 452 -12.82 -12.39 5.56
C ALA A 452 -12.54 -11.22 6.53
N THR A 453 -11.41 -10.52 6.39
CA THR A 453 -11.17 -9.26 7.13
C THR A 453 -11.91 -8.10 6.49
N ILE A 454 -12.17 -8.12 5.17
CA ILE A 454 -12.94 -7.09 4.47
C ILE A 454 -14.32 -6.96 5.10
N THR A 455 -14.57 -5.82 5.73
CA THR A 455 -15.86 -5.51 6.36
C THR A 455 -16.75 -4.69 5.46
N ASP A 456 -16.18 -3.95 4.50
CA ASP A 456 -16.90 -3.01 3.68
C ASP A 456 -16.29 -2.96 2.27
N TRP A 457 -17.15 -2.79 1.26
CA TRP A 457 -16.72 -2.48 -0.10
C TRP A 457 -16.77 -0.97 -0.29
N TYR A 458 -15.81 -0.41 -1.01
CA TYR A 458 -15.95 0.99 -1.43
C TYR A 458 -17.17 1.18 -2.33
N GLU A 459 -17.95 2.22 -2.03
CA GLU A 459 -18.83 2.83 -3.00
C GLU A 459 -17.99 3.82 -3.83
N MET A 460 -17.76 3.47 -5.10
CA MET A 460 -16.91 4.25 -6.01
C MET A 460 -17.59 5.56 -6.39
N ASP A 461 -16.78 6.60 -6.58
CA ASP A 461 -17.19 7.94 -6.98
C ASP A 461 -18.16 8.61 -5.98
N VAL A 462 -18.01 8.32 -4.69
CA VAL A 462 -18.78 8.90 -3.58
C VAL A 462 -17.85 9.25 -2.41
N TRP A 463 -18.10 10.37 -1.72
CA TRP A 463 -17.38 10.71 -0.50
C TRP A 463 -17.68 9.71 0.63
N LEU A 464 -16.65 8.99 1.06
CA LEU A 464 -16.61 8.19 2.27
C LEU A 464 -16.13 9.07 3.43
N GLU A 465 -17.03 9.38 4.35
CA GLU A 465 -16.68 10.11 5.58
C GLU A 465 -15.94 9.19 6.55
N LEU A 466 -14.69 9.54 6.84
CA LEU A 466 -13.81 8.75 7.71
C LEU A 466 -13.75 9.32 9.12
N GLY A 467 -13.98 10.62 9.30
CA GLY A 467 -14.00 11.31 10.59
C GLY A 467 -14.24 12.81 10.38
N GLU A 468 -14.40 13.58 11.47
CA GLU A 468 -14.59 15.03 11.35
C GLU A 468 -13.37 15.68 10.67
N GLY A 469 -13.60 16.29 9.50
CA GLY A 469 -12.55 16.91 8.70
C GLY A 469 -11.65 15.92 7.94
N LEU A 470 -12.05 14.66 7.82
CA LEU A 470 -11.34 13.62 7.07
C LEU A 470 -12.32 12.79 6.23
N SER A 471 -12.13 12.82 4.92
CA SER A 471 -12.98 12.07 3.97
C SER A 471 -12.11 11.48 2.84
N CYS A 472 -12.58 10.41 2.23
CA CYS A 472 -11.94 9.77 1.07
C CYS A 472 -12.94 9.69 -0.09
N TYR A 473 -12.52 10.04 -1.29
CA TYR A 473 -13.28 9.84 -2.53
C TYR A 473 -12.59 8.75 -3.36
N PRO A 474 -12.94 7.46 -3.19
CA PRO A 474 -12.40 6.39 -4.01
C PRO A 474 -12.99 6.44 -5.42
N THR A 475 -12.17 6.26 -6.44
CA THR A 475 -12.57 6.11 -7.84
C THR A 475 -11.91 4.89 -8.45
N LEU A 476 -12.68 4.12 -9.20
CA LEU A 476 -12.19 2.90 -9.84
C LEU A 476 -11.30 3.27 -11.04
N THR A 477 -10.06 2.79 -11.01
CA THR A 477 -9.01 3.06 -12.00
C THR A 477 -8.35 1.79 -12.55
N PRO A 478 -9.13 0.91 -13.18
CA PRO A 478 -8.66 -0.42 -13.57
C PRO A 478 -7.52 -0.36 -14.57
N GLY A 479 -6.67 -1.39 -14.55
CA GLY A 479 -5.57 -1.56 -15.49
C GLY A 479 -4.35 -2.24 -14.86
N HIS A 480 -3.92 -1.74 -13.70
CA HIS A 480 -2.84 -2.35 -12.93
C HIS A 480 -3.29 -3.64 -12.23
N THR A 481 -4.43 -3.55 -11.55
CA THR A 481 -5.30 -4.65 -11.13
C THR A 481 -6.71 -4.40 -11.69
N PRO A 482 -7.63 -5.38 -11.64
CA PRO A 482 -9.03 -5.15 -11.96
C PRO A 482 -9.68 -4.06 -11.08
N GLY A 483 -9.28 -3.95 -9.83
CA GLY A 483 -9.99 -3.16 -8.84
C GLY A 483 -9.34 -1.90 -8.33
N VAL A 484 -8.17 -1.49 -8.83
CA VAL A 484 -7.43 -0.33 -8.30
C VAL A 484 -8.33 0.86 -7.91
N ALA A 485 -8.36 1.19 -6.62
CA ALA A 485 -8.89 2.44 -6.11
C ALA A 485 -7.80 3.52 -6.16
N SER A 486 -8.02 4.53 -7.00
CA SER A 486 -7.38 5.83 -6.80
C SER A 486 -8.27 6.67 -5.89
N CYS A 487 -7.71 7.51 -5.04
CA CYS A 487 -8.49 8.17 -3.98
C CYS A 487 -8.13 9.65 -3.89
N VAL A 488 -9.11 10.52 -3.63
CA VAL A 488 -8.82 11.84 -3.08
C VAL A 488 -9.04 11.80 -1.58
N TYR A 489 -7.99 12.04 -0.81
CA TYR A 489 -8.10 12.26 0.62
C TYR A 489 -8.29 13.74 0.90
N GLN A 490 -9.42 14.09 1.49
CA GLN A 490 -9.65 15.40 2.05
C GLN A 490 -9.16 15.40 3.50
N VAL A 491 -8.20 16.28 3.81
CA VAL A 491 -7.63 16.43 5.14
C VAL A 491 -7.76 17.89 5.57
N THR A 492 -8.47 18.13 6.67
CA THR A 492 -8.65 19.47 7.23
C THR A 492 -7.48 19.84 8.13
N VAL A 493 -6.90 21.02 7.91
CA VAL A 493 -5.81 21.55 8.73
C VAL A 493 -6.26 21.75 10.17
N GLY A 494 -5.43 21.26 11.11
CA GLY A 494 -5.72 21.26 12.54
C GLY A 494 -5.67 22.62 13.24
N GLU A 495 -5.94 22.61 14.54
CA GLU A 495 -5.96 23.82 15.39
C GLU A 495 -4.64 24.60 15.28
N GLY A 496 -4.75 25.91 15.08
CA GLY A 496 -3.59 26.80 14.98
C GLY A 496 -2.96 26.93 13.58
N GLY A 497 -3.46 26.19 12.58
CA GLY A 497 -2.99 26.26 11.20
C GLY A 497 -1.59 25.64 10.99
N MET A 498 -1.06 25.77 9.77
CA MET A 498 0.30 25.35 9.42
C MET A 498 1.09 26.52 8.82
N LYS A 499 2.12 26.96 9.53
CA LYS A 499 2.95 28.09 9.09
C LYS A 499 3.93 27.68 8.01
N ASP A 500 4.15 28.58 7.06
CA ASP A 500 5.11 28.41 5.97
C ASP A 500 4.94 27.06 5.25
N ALA A 501 3.70 26.59 5.07
CA ALA A 501 3.37 25.25 4.61
C ALA A 501 2.69 25.21 3.23
N HIS A 502 2.34 26.37 2.67
CA HIS A 502 1.66 26.45 1.39
C HIS A 502 2.63 26.96 0.32
N LEU A 503 3.31 26.02 -0.35
CA LEU A 503 4.24 26.29 -1.46
C LEU A 503 3.49 26.31 -2.81
N VAL A 504 3.52 27.46 -3.47
CA VAL A 504 3.08 27.63 -4.87
C VAL A 504 4.28 27.97 -5.74
N TYR A 505 4.35 27.37 -6.93
CA TYR A 505 5.40 27.60 -7.91
C TYR A 505 4.81 28.01 -9.27
N ASN A 506 5.27 29.13 -9.81
CA ASN A 506 4.88 29.59 -11.14
C ASN A 506 5.90 29.12 -12.18
N ALA A 507 5.48 28.21 -13.07
CA ALA A 507 6.34 27.66 -14.11
C ALA A 507 6.76 28.68 -15.19
N GLU A 508 5.97 29.74 -15.42
CA GLU A 508 6.29 30.76 -16.44
C GLU A 508 7.32 31.78 -15.95
N THR A 509 7.25 32.15 -14.66
CA THR A 509 8.15 33.14 -14.06
C THR A 509 9.30 32.51 -13.28
N GLY A 510 9.18 31.25 -12.89
CA GLY A 510 10.09 30.56 -11.98
C GLY A 510 9.97 31.00 -10.52
N GLU A 511 8.98 31.83 -10.19
CA GLU A 511 8.80 32.38 -8.84
C GLU A 511 8.12 31.39 -7.91
N ARG A 512 8.72 31.16 -6.72
CA ARG A 512 8.09 30.42 -5.62
C ARG A 512 7.51 31.38 -4.58
N SER A 513 6.36 31.04 -4.03
CA SER A 513 5.72 31.74 -2.92
C SER A 513 5.38 30.74 -1.82
N ILE A 514 5.61 31.12 -0.57
CA ILE A 514 5.26 30.32 0.60
C ILE A 514 4.39 31.14 1.51
N THR A 515 3.27 30.55 1.92
CA THR A 515 2.31 31.15 2.85
C THR A 515 1.87 30.14 3.91
N ASP A 516 1.02 30.58 4.83
CA ASP A 516 0.42 29.75 5.88
C ASP A 516 -0.86 29.10 5.37
N TYR A 517 -1.16 27.90 5.86
CA TYR A 517 -2.53 27.38 5.88
C TYR A 517 -3.20 27.77 7.20
N ALA A 518 -4.46 28.18 7.13
CA ALA A 518 -5.27 28.46 8.30
C ALA A 518 -5.90 27.17 8.86
N GLU A 519 -6.29 27.22 10.13
CA GLU A 519 -7.13 26.18 10.73
C GLU A 519 -8.45 26.07 9.95
N GLY A 520 -8.83 24.84 9.59
CA GLY A 520 -10.04 24.58 8.82
C GLY A 520 -9.86 24.59 7.31
N ASP A 521 -8.69 24.94 6.78
CA ASP A 521 -8.40 24.80 5.34
C ASP A 521 -8.50 23.32 4.94
N GLU A 522 -9.13 23.04 3.81
CA GLU A 522 -9.40 21.68 3.31
C GLU A 522 -8.39 21.33 2.21
N LEU A 523 -7.47 20.40 2.50
CA LEU A 523 -6.43 19.96 1.56
C LEU A 523 -6.82 18.66 0.88
N PHE A 524 -6.52 18.55 -0.41
CA PHE A 524 -6.65 17.32 -1.19
C PHE A 524 -5.31 16.65 -1.40
N PHE A 525 -5.27 15.35 -1.12
CA PHE A 525 -4.17 14.46 -1.48
C PHE A 525 -4.69 13.42 -2.48
N VAL A 526 -4.30 13.58 -3.73
CA VAL A 526 -4.74 12.74 -4.85
C VAL A 526 -3.83 11.53 -4.96
N TYR A 527 -4.30 10.41 -4.41
CA TYR A 527 -3.67 9.11 -4.54
C TYR A 527 -3.99 8.47 -5.89
N MET A 528 -2.95 7.99 -6.56
CA MET A 528 -3.07 7.31 -7.84
C MET A 528 -2.58 5.87 -7.74
N GLY A 529 -3.53 4.93 -7.74
CA GLY A 529 -3.24 3.51 -7.63
C GLY A 529 -2.61 2.92 -8.89
N GLY A 530 -1.81 1.87 -8.70
CA GLY A 530 -1.08 1.10 -9.71
C GLY A 530 -0.04 1.83 -10.58
N TYR A 531 0.96 1.11 -11.12
CA TYR A 531 1.93 1.66 -12.09
C TYR A 531 2.02 0.79 -13.33
N GLY A 532 1.14 1.06 -14.29
CA GLY A 532 1.08 0.35 -15.56
C GLY A 532 0.32 -0.97 -15.47
N ILE A 533 0.22 -1.66 -16.60
CA ILE A 533 -0.57 -2.89 -16.74
C ILE A 533 0.33 -4.10 -16.58
N ASN A 534 -0.04 -5.01 -15.68
CA ASN A 534 0.64 -6.29 -15.59
C ASN A 534 0.29 -7.16 -16.81
N GLY A 535 1.31 -7.79 -17.40
CA GLY A 535 1.09 -8.66 -18.56
C GLY A 535 0.85 -7.90 -19.87
N LEU A 536 1.42 -6.71 -20.06
CA LEU A 536 1.37 -5.97 -21.35
C LEU A 536 1.86 -6.76 -22.56
N ASN A 537 2.61 -7.85 -22.36
CA ASN A 537 3.04 -8.78 -23.40
C ASN A 537 2.05 -9.92 -23.65
N ASP A 538 1.06 -10.07 -22.76
CA ASP A 538 -0.03 -11.02 -22.89
C ASP A 538 -1.21 -10.29 -23.51
N THR A 539 -1.55 -10.75 -24.70
CA THR A 539 -2.63 -10.15 -25.43
C THR A 539 -3.95 -10.40 -24.60
N SER A 540 -4.08 -11.50 -23.81
CA SER A 540 -5.32 -11.95 -23.11
C SER A 540 -5.85 -11.04 -21.99
N VAL A 541 -5.30 -9.84 -21.85
CA VAL A 541 -5.81 -8.75 -21.01
C VAL A 541 -6.06 -7.44 -21.78
N GLY A 542 -6.29 -7.51 -23.10
CA GLY A 542 -6.39 -6.37 -24.03
C GLY A 542 -7.27 -5.21 -23.59
N TYR A 543 -8.44 -5.43 -22.98
CA TYR A 543 -9.31 -4.34 -22.51
C TYR A 543 -8.68 -3.48 -21.39
N LEU A 544 -7.70 -4.02 -20.64
CA LEU A 544 -7.04 -3.27 -19.56
C LEU A 544 -6.29 -2.06 -20.10
N ARG A 545 -5.84 -2.06 -21.36
CA ARG A 545 -5.16 -0.89 -21.93
C ARG A 545 -6.10 0.31 -22.11
N PRO A 546 -7.20 0.23 -22.88
CA PRO A 546 -8.15 1.33 -22.98
C PRO A 546 -8.75 1.71 -21.61
N ALA A 547 -8.98 0.73 -20.72
CA ALA A 547 -9.45 0.99 -19.36
C ALA A 547 -8.43 1.79 -18.52
N PHE A 548 -7.15 1.45 -18.59
CA PHE A 548 -6.08 2.15 -17.88
C PHE A 548 -5.89 3.58 -18.40
N ILE A 549 -5.85 3.76 -19.72
CA ILE A 549 -5.73 5.10 -20.32
C ILE A 549 -6.90 5.99 -19.91
N ARG A 550 -8.13 5.46 -20.03
CA ARG A 550 -9.33 6.18 -19.60
C ARG A 550 -9.25 6.53 -18.11
N SER A 551 -8.75 5.63 -17.27
CA SER A 551 -8.57 5.86 -15.84
C SER A 551 -7.59 6.99 -15.55
N LEU A 552 -6.42 6.99 -16.17
CA LEU A 552 -5.43 8.06 -16.03
C LEU A 552 -5.99 9.42 -16.47
N ARG A 553 -6.73 9.46 -17.58
CA ARG A 553 -7.39 10.69 -18.04
C ARG A 553 -8.45 11.17 -17.07
N HIS A 554 -9.13 10.26 -16.38
CA HIS A 554 -10.06 10.65 -15.33
C HIS A 554 -9.35 11.27 -14.12
N LEU A 555 -8.20 10.73 -13.72
CA LEU A 555 -7.36 11.32 -12.68
C LEU A 555 -6.88 12.72 -13.07
N GLN A 556 -6.64 12.98 -14.36
CA GLN A 556 -6.30 14.32 -14.86
C GLN A 556 -7.50 15.27 -14.87
N SER A 557 -8.70 14.77 -15.21
CA SER A 557 -9.86 15.61 -15.54
C SER A 557 -10.87 15.85 -14.43
N VAL A 558 -10.93 14.97 -13.44
CA VAL A 558 -12.02 14.99 -12.46
C VAL A 558 -11.49 15.19 -11.05
N LEU A 559 -10.59 14.31 -10.59
CA LEU A 559 -10.14 14.33 -9.19
C LEU A 559 -9.58 15.67 -8.69
N PRO A 560 -8.73 16.39 -9.46
CA PRO A 560 -8.16 17.67 -9.01
C PRO A 560 -9.20 18.80 -8.97
N TYR A 561 -10.37 18.62 -9.60
CA TYR A 561 -11.41 19.65 -9.70
C TYR A 561 -12.67 19.29 -8.90
N LEU A 562 -12.61 18.20 -8.14
CA LEU A 562 -13.68 17.80 -7.23
C LEU A 562 -13.96 18.91 -6.23
N LYS A 563 -15.23 18.99 -5.83
CA LYS A 563 -15.59 19.75 -4.63
C LYS A 563 -15.31 18.91 -3.41
N THR A 564 -14.88 19.56 -2.34
CA THR A 564 -14.76 18.97 -1.02
C THR A 564 -16.10 18.39 -0.57
N SER A 565 -16.08 17.51 0.44
CA SER A 565 -17.30 16.93 1.03
C SER A 565 -18.28 18.00 1.56
N THR A 566 -17.78 19.22 1.81
CA THR A 566 -18.57 20.39 2.22
C THR A 566 -19.03 21.27 1.04
N GLY A 567 -18.63 20.96 -0.20
CA GLY A 567 -19.10 21.58 -1.43
C GLY A 567 -18.28 22.76 -1.97
N GLN A 568 -17.10 23.01 -1.40
CA GLN A 568 -16.19 24.09 -1.84
C GLN A 568 -15.01 23.55 -2.67
N GLN A 569 -14.18 24.45 -3.22
CA GLN A 569 -12.90 24.01 -3.77
C GLN A 569 -11.91 23.77 -2.63
N ALA A 570 -11.01 22.81 -2.80
CA ALA A 570 -9.91 22.60 -1.86
C ALA A 570 -8.98 23.83 -1.81
N ASP A 571 -8.43 24.09 -0.63
CA ASP A 571 -7.48 25.20 -0.39
C ASP A 571 -6.06 24.85 -0.87
N GLY A 572 -5.76 23.56 -1.04
CA GLY A 572 -4.53 23.06 -1.65
C GLY A 572 -4.69 21.65 -2.20
N ILE A 573 -4.02 21.34 -3.31
CA ILE A 573 -4.08 20.04 -3.99
C ILE A 573 -2.67 19.48 -4.15
N TYR A 574 -2.48 18.23 -3.71
CA TYR A 574 -1.19 17.56 -3.69
C TYR A 574 -1.28 16.16 -4.29
N ASN A 575 -0.18 15.69 -4.90
CA ASN A 575 -0.03 14.31 -5.35
C ASN A 575 0.30 13.40 -4.15
N LEU A 576 -0.28 12.20 -4.09
CA LEU A 576 0.01 11.17 -3.08
C LEU A 576 0.47 9.85 -3.75
N PRO A 577 1.76 9.48 -3.71
CA PRO A 577 2.24 8.29 -4.39
C PRO A 577 1.96 6.98 -3.64
N GLN A 578 1.77 5.89 -4.38
CA GLN A 578 1.81 4.53 -3.80
C GLN A 578 3.25 4.02 -3.60
N HIS A 579 4.17 4.49 -4.43
CA HIS A 579 5.57 4.08 -4.40
C HIS A 579 6.48 5.28 -4.59
N THR A 580 7.60 5.24 -3.88
CA THR A 580 8.65 6.27 -3.93
C THR A 580 9.31 6.40 -5.29
N ASN A 581 9.22 5.39 -6.17
CA ASN A 581 9.77 5.43 -7.53
C ASN A 581 8.83 6.09 -8.56
N GLN A 582 7.78 6.76 -8.10
CA GLN A 582 6.81 7.43 -8.96
C GLN A 582 6.75 8.93 -8.70
N PHE A 583 6.85 9.35 -7.44
CA PHE A 583 6.81 10.74 -7.01
C PHE A 583 7.72 10.94 -5.77
N PRO A 584 8.42 12.08 -5.62
CA PRO A 584 9.61 12.20 -4.75
C PRO A 584 9.33 12.42 -3.26
N TYR A 585 8.48 11.65 -2.59
CA TYR A 585 8.19 11.92 -1.17
C TYR A 585 9.41 11.75 -0.26
N MET A 586 10.21 10.72 -0.48
CA MET A 586 11.41 10.47 0.34
C MET A 586 12.52 11.49 0.05
N GLU A 587 12.62 11.91 -1.20
CA GLU A 587 13.59 12.91 -1.64
C GLU A 587 13.20 14.31 -1.16
N VAL A 588 11.90 14.65 -1.15
CA VAL A 588 11.36 15.88 -0.55
C VAL A 588 11.59 15.88 0.97
N GLN A 589 11.38 14.75 1.65
CA GLN A 589 11.67 14.65 3.08
C GLN A 589 13.17 14.81 3.36
N SER A 590 14.03 14.19 2.56
CA SER A 590 15.48 14.36 2.65
C SER A 590 15.90 15.81 2.38
N MET A 591 15.29 16.46 1.39
CA MET A 591 15.48 17.89 1.08
C MET A 591 15.11 18.76 2.28
N ARG A 592 13.96 18.51 2.90
CA ARG A 592 13.52 19.19 4.11
C ARG A 592 14.54 19.07 5.23
N GLU A 593 15.00 17.85 5.52
CA GLU A 593 16.00 17.59 6.56
C GLU A 593 17.30 18.34 6.30
N MET A 594 17.84 18.24 5.08
CA MET A 594 19.06 18.95 4.68
C MET A 594 18.90 20.47 4.78
N TYR A 595 17.77 21.02 4.36
CA TYR A 595 17.51 22.45 4.43
C TYR A 595 17.40 22.92 5.88
N ASN A 596 16.58 22.24 6.68
CA ASN A 596 16.35 22.58 8.08
C ASN A 596 17.64 22.50 8.91
N GLU A 597 18.46 21.47 8.68
CA GLU A 597 19.79 21.36 9.30
C GLU A 597 20.70 22.52 8.88
N LYS A 598 20.81 22.80 7.57
CA LYS A 598 21.70 23.83 7.03
C LYS A 598 21.38 25.23 7.55
N PHE A 599 20.10 25.54 7.74
CA PHE A 599 19.65 26.89 8.10
C PHE A 599 19.16 27.02 9.55
N GLY A 600 19.07 25.92 10.30
CA GLY A 600 18.53 25.91 11.66
C GLY A 600 17.05 26.28 11.70
N THR A 601 16.28 25.82 10.71
CA THR A 601 14.83 26.01 10.60
C THR A 601 14.07 24.74 10.98
N GLU A 602 12.76 24.85 11.15
CA GLU A 602 11.87 23.72 11.46
C GLU A 602 10.66 23.71 10.52
N TYR A 603 10.89 23.96 9.22
CA TYR A 603 9.79 24.02 8.25
C TYR A 603 9.12 22.65 8.08
N PRO A 604 7.78 22.62 7.91
CA PRO A 604 7.03 21.37 7.71
C PRO A 604 7.28 20.76 6.33
N PHE A 605 6.83 19.53 6.11
CA PHE A 605 6.99 18.84 4.82
C PHE A 605 6.37 19.61 3.65
N LEU A 606 5.16 20.16 3.82
CA LEU A 606 4.47 20.92 2.76
C LEU A 606 5.15 22.23 2.37
N HIS A 607 6.10 22.74 3.17
CA HIS A 607 6.97 23.86 2.76
C HIS A 607 7.76 23.54 1.48
N PHE A 608 8.09 22.26 1.29
CA PHE A 608 8.94 21.76 0.21
C PHE A 608 8.15 21.00 -0.85
N LEU A 609 6.90 20.62 -0.56
CA LEU A 609 6.03 19.92 -1.50
C LEU A 609 5.22 20.93 -2.31
N ARG A 610 5.36 20.85 -3.64
CA ARG A 610 4.66 21.71 -4.58
C ARG A 610 3.17 21.40 -4.59
N GLU A 611 2.37 22.43 -4.33
CA GLU A 611 0.94 22.43 -4.55
C GLU A 611 0.63 22.56 -6.06
N GLY A 612 -0.43 21.91 -6.49
CA GLY A 612 -1.08 22.20 -7.76
C GLY A 612 -1.56 20.96 -8.52
N THR A 613 -2.65 21.14 -9.27
CA THR A 613 -3.21 20.13 -10.16
C THR A 613 -2.23 19.66 -11.24
N GLU A 614 -1.22 20.49 -11.57
CA GLU A 614 -0.23 20.15 -12.58
C GLU A 614 0.64 18.96 -12.18
N GLU A 615 1.06 18.82 -10.91
CA GLU A 615 1.83 17.65 -10.45
C GLU A 615 1.00 16.35 -10.52
N VAL A 616 -0.31 16.46 -10.34
CA VAL A 616 -1.27 15.35 -10.49
C VAL A 616 -1.39 14.98 -11.98
N VAL A 617 -1.57 15.98 -12.85
CA VAL A 617 -1.71 15.79 -14.30
C VAL A 617 -0.45 15.22 -14.93
N ASN A 618 0.71 15.79 -14.60
CA ASN A 618 2.00 15.41 -15.15
C ASN A 618 2.35 13.96 -14.80
N PHE A 619 2.10 13.56 -13.54
CA PHE A 619 2.31 12.20 -13.09
C PHE A 619 1.41 11.18 -13.81
N ALA A 620 0.15 11.52 -14.08
CA ALA A 620 -0.74 10.68 -14.88
C ALA A 620 -0.29 10.64 -16.35
N GLU A 621 0.19 11.76 -16.89
CA GLU A 621 0.62 11.86 -18.28
C GLU A 621 1.82 10.98 -18.58
N LYS A 622 2.78 10.89 -17.66
CA LYS A 622 3.88 9.91 -17.70
C LYS A 622 3.40 8.52 -18.11
N ARG A 623 2.39 8.03 -17.39
CA ARG A 623 1.88 6.67 -17.48
C ARG A 623 1.02 6.50 -18.73
N ALA A 624 0.26 7.53 -19.10
CA ALA A 624 -0.58 7.51 -20.29
C ALA A 624 0.29 7.51 -21.56
N SER A 625 1.28 8.40 -21.60
CA SER A 625 2.21 8.54 -22.72
C SER A 625 3.00 7.26 -22.99
N ALA A 626 3.50 6.60 -21.94
CA ALA A 626 4.22 5.32 -22.08
C ALA A 626 3.37 4.16 -22.62
N MET A 627 2.04 4.29 -22.61
CA MET A 627 1.10 3.24 -23.01
C MET A 627 0.38 3.54 -24.34
N LEU A 628 0.41 4.79 -24.81
CA LEU A 628 -0.29 5.24 -26.03
C LEU A 628 0.65 5.40 -27.22
N TYR A 629 1.81 6.02 -27.04
CA TYR A 629 2.50 6.58 -28.19
C TYR A 629 3.61 5.68 -28.74
N GLN A 630 3.31 5.05 -29.87
CA GLN A 630 4.28 4.29 -30.68
C GLN A 630 5.57 5.08 -30.97
N ALA A 631 5.47 6.41 -31.12
CA ALA A 631 6.62 7.27 -31.35
C ALA A 631 7.62 7.25 -30.18
N TYR A 632 7.14 7.17 -28.93
CA TYR A 632 8.01 7.08 -27.76
C TYR A 632 8.67 5.70 -27.67
N ASP A 633 7.95 4.63 -28.01
CA ASP A 633 8.53 3.28 -28.08
C ASP A 633 9.64 3.21 -29.14
N ALA A 634 9.40 3.77 -30.33
CA ALA A 634 10.42 3.87 -31.38
C ALA A 634 11.62 4.70 -30.93
N LYS A 635 11.39 5.82 -30.23
CA LYS A 635 12.47 6.60 -29.61
C LYS A 635 13.26 5.76 -28.61
N TYR A 636 12.60 5.00 -27.74
CA TYR A 636 13.28 4.12 -26.78
C TYR A 636 14.08 3.01 -27.47
N GLU A 637 13.53 2.36 -28.51
CA GLU A 637 14.24 1.39 -29.35
C GLU A 637 15.53 1.97 -29.95
N GLU A 638 15.44 3.16 -30.54
CA GLU A 638 16.58 3.86 -31.13
C GLU A 638 17.65 4.17 -30.09
N MET A 639 17.25 4.68 -28.91
CA MET A 639 18.15 4.98 -27.81
C MET A 639 18.86 3.72 -27.29
N VAL A 640 18.13 2.62 -27.09
CA VAL A 640 18.68 1.34 -26.63
C VAL A 640 19.64 0.75 -27.66
N ALA A 641 19.31 0.83 -28.95
CA ALA A 641 20.19 0.38 -30.03
C ALA A 641 21.50 1.17 -30.06
N ALA A 642 21.46 2.47 -29.75
CA ALA A 642 22.62 3.34 -29.76
C ALA A 642 23.50 3.24 -28.49
N GLN A 643 22.89 3.06 -27.31
CA GLN A 643 23.58 3.24 -26.02
C GLN A 643 23.51 2.03 -25.07
N GLY A 644 22.66 1.03 -25.35
CA GLY A 644 22.46 -0.15 -24.50
C GLY A 644 21.21 -0.06 -23.60
N LYS A 645 21.08 -0.99 -22.65
CA LYS A 645 19.82 -1.26 -21.91
C LYS A 645 19.34 -0.17 -20.93
N ASN A 646 20.13 0.86 -20.69
CA ASN A 646 19.79 2.00 -19.81
C ASN A 646 20.40 3.25 -20.45
N PRO A 647 19.84 3.73 -21.57
CA PRO A 647 20.36 4.90 -22.25
C PRO A 647 20.28 6.13 -21.35
N TYR A 648 21.08 7.14 -21.68
CA TYR A 648 21.02 8.45 -21.07
C TYR A 648 20.65 9.48 -22.12
N ASP A 649 19.93 10.51 -21.69
CA ASP A 649 19.64 11.69 -22.50
C ASP A 649 20.04 12.95 -21.75
N VAL A 650 20.22 14.06 -22.48
CA VAL A 650 20.52 15.35 -21.88
C VAL A 650 19.26 16.21 -21.88
N ILE A 651 18.67 16.38 -20.70
CA ILE A 651 17.46 17.17 -20.48
C ILE A 651 17.84 18.40 -19.64
N GLU A 652 17.60 19.59 -20.18
CA GLU A 652 17.99 20.86 -19.54
C GLU A 652 19.46 20.93 -19.04
N GLY A 653 20.37 20.28 -19.77
CA GLY A 653 21.80 20.22 -19.41
C GLY A 653 22.15 19.17 -18.34
N ILE A 654 21.18 18.36 -17.92
CA ILE A 654 21.35 17.27 -16.97
C ILE A 654 21.37 15.95 -17.73
N GLU A 655 22.37 15.11 -17.49
CA GLU A 655 22.42 13.78 -18.09
C GLU A 655 21.55 12.80 -17.26
N VAL A 656 20.36 12.49 -17.77
CA VAL A 656 19.29 11.75 -17.08
C VAL A 656 19.24 10.31 -17.59
N LYS A 657 19.08 9.35 -16.68
CA LYS A 657 18.84 7.95 -17.02
C LYS A 657 17.43 7.79 -17.62
N ILE A 658 17.37 7.14 -18.77
CA ILE A 658 16.14 6.82 -19.49
C ILE A 658 15.87 5.32 -19.39
N ASP A 659 15.02 4.93 -18.45
CA ASP A 659 14.59 3.54 -18.23
C ASP A 659 13.16 3.33 -18.74
N ALA A 660 12.74 2.08 -18.96
CA ALA A 660 11.38 1.74 -19.36
C ALA A 660 10.80 0.64 -18.48
N THR A 661 9.49 0.66 -18.29
CA THR A 661 8.77 -0.38 -17.55
C THR A 661 8.98 -1.78 -18.16
N ASN A 662 9.08 -1.88 -19.49
CA ASN A 662 9.48 -3.09 -20.18
C ASN A 662 10.89 -2.93 -20.77
N ALA A 663 11.86 -3.65 -20.18
CA ALA A 663 13.26 -3.58 -20.59
C ALA A 663 13.56 -4.26 -21.94
N ASP A 664 12.59 -4.95 -22.54
CA ASP A 664 12.71 -5.52 -23.88
C ASP A 664 11.80 -4.75 -24.85
N PRO A 665 12.37 -3.79 -25.61
CA PRO A 665 11.55 -2.90 -26.42
C PRO A 665 10.85 -3.63 -27.57
N THR A 666 11.35 -4.80 -27.99
CA THR A 666 10.70 -5.65 -29.03
C THR A 666 9.36 -6.25 -28.60
N LYS A 667 8.98 -6.06 -27.33
CA LYS A 667 7.73 -6.55 -26.73
C LYS A 667 6.81 -5.42 -26.27
N LEU A 668 7.02 -4.21 -26.79
CA LEU A 668 6.08 -3.11 -26.61
C LEU A 668 4.93 -3.26 -27.60
N PHE A 669 3.70 -3.14 -27.11
CA PHE A 669 2.47 -3.28 -27.90
C PHE A 669 1.57 -2.08 -27.58
N THR A 670 1.19 -1.31 -28.59
CA THR A 670 0.32 -0.13 -28.41
C THR A 670 -1.16 -0.48 -28.55
N VAL A 671 -2.04 0.34 -27.97
CA VAL A 671 -3.49 0.18 -28.14
C VAL A 671 -3.88 0.39 -29.60
N GLU A 672 -3.24 1.35 -30.26
CA GLU A 672 -3.45 1.76 -31.63
C GLU A 672 -3.19 0.62 -32.63
N GLU A 673 -2.18 -0.22 -32.38
CA GLU A 673 -1.85 -1.34 -33.26
C GLU A 673 -2.60 -2.63 -32.92
N THR A 674 -2.89 -2.85 -31.63
CA THR A 674 -3.31 -4.19 -31.15
C THR A 674 -4.78 -4.30 -30.75
N GLY A 675 -5.45 -3.18 -30.47
CA GLY A 675 -6.82 -3.17 -29.95
C GLY A 675 -6.96 -3.90 -28.59
N PRO A 676 -8.19 -4.14 -28.11
CA PRO A 676 -9.47 -3.77 -28.74
C PRO A 676 -9.71 -2.26 -28.77
N PHE A 677 -10.58 -1.83 -29.68
CA PHE A 677 -10.90 -0.42 -29.91
C PHE A 677 -12.29 -0.06 -29.39
N LYS A 678 -12.52 1.23 -29.11
CA LYS A 678 -13.84 1.74 -28.74
C LYS A 678 -14.71 1.96 -29.98
N HIS A 679 -14.08 2.47 -31.05
CA HIS A 679 -14.75 3.03 -32.22
C HIS A 679 -14.22 2.46 -33.53
N GLU A 680 -15.00 2.59 -34.60
CA GLU A 680 -14.50 2.39 -35.96
C GLU A 680 -13.64 3.55 -36.49
N GLY A 681 -13.69 4.70 -35.81
CA GLY A 681 -13.01 5.93 -36.19
C GLY A 681 -13.68 6.69 -37.34
N GLY A 682 -13.20 7.90 -37.60
CA GLY A 682 -13.71 8.80 -38.64
C GLY A 682 -14.58 9.93 -38.11
N ASP A 683 -15.29 10.59 -39.03
CA ASP A 683 -16.16 11.73 -38.72
C ASP A 683 -17.35 11.30 -37.86
N THR A 684 -17.54 11.97 -36.72
CA THR A 684 -18.68 11.75 -35.83
C THR A 684 -19.14 13.06 -35.19
N VAL A 685 -20.24 13.01 -34.44
CA VAL A 685 -20.74 14.11 -33.62
C VAL A 685 -20.53 13.76 -32.16
N ILE A 686 -20.00 14.72 -31.41
CA ILE A 686 -19.87 14.63 -29.96
C ILE A 686 -20.70 15.73 -29.30
N GLN A 687 -21.12 15.51 -28.06
CA GLN A 687 -21.61 16.54 -27.16
C GLN A 687 -20.62 16.70 -26.01
N ILE A 688 -20.07 17.90 -25.81
CA ILE A 688 -19.22 18.16 -24.65
C ILE A 688 -20.09 18.10 -23.40
N ASP A 689 -19.69 17.32 -22.40
CA ASP A 689 -20.46 17.13 -21.18
C ASP A 689 -20.50 18.40 -20.31
N GLU A 690 -21.61 18.63 -19.61
CA GLU A 690 -21.80 19.81 -18.77
C GLU A 690 -20.99 19.76 -17.46
N ASN A 691 -20.64 18.55 -17.01
CA ASN A 691 -20.03 18.29 -15.71
C ASN A 691 -18.53 17.99 -15.79
N THR A 692 -17.93 18.01 -16.97
CA THR A 692 -16.48 17.84 -17.14
C THR A 692 -15.81 19.16 -17.47
N GLU A 693 -14.55 19.31 -17.04
CA GLU A 693 -13.75 20.48 -17.40
C GLU A 693 -13.11 20.32 -18.78
N ILE A 694 -12.99 21.45 -19.49
CA ILE A 694 -12.19 21.55 -20.71
C ILE A 694 -10.78 21.93 -20.28
N ILE A 695 -9.84 21.01 -20.45
CA ILE A 695 -8.51 21.13 -19.85
C ILE A 695 -7.47 21.31 -20.95
N VAL A 696 -6.58 22.26 -20.73
CA VAL A 696 -5.36 22.46 -21.51
C VAL A 696 -4.20 21.91 -20.68
N MET A 697 -3.49 20.92 -21.20
CA MET A 697 -2.40 20.24 -20.47
C MET A 697 -1.18 20.04 -21.37
N HIS A 698 0.00 19.95 -20.76
CA HIS A 698 1.25 19.59 -21.43
C HIS A 698 1.52 18.08 -21.38
N GLY A 699 2.43 17.62 -22.23
CA GLY A 699 3.02 16.28 -22.17
C GLY A 699 3.92 16.09 -20.96
N TYR A 700 4.43 14.87 -20.75
CA TYR A 700 5.16 14.53 -19.53
C TYR A 700 6.44 15.34 -19.33
N ASP A 701 6.58 15.94 -18.15
CA ASP A 701 7.78 16.55 -17.61
C ASP A 701 8.42 15.61 -16.57
N VAL A 702 9.69 15.28 -16.79
CA VAL A 702 10.46 14.34 -15.95
C VAL A 702 10.82 14.94 -14.58
N PHE A 703 10.78 16.27 -14.46
CA PHE A 703 11.08 16.97 -13.21
C PHE A 703 9.79 17.21 -12.41
N LEU A 704 9.65 16.46 -11.32
CA LEU A 704 8.54 16.57 -10.37
C LEU A 704 8.92 17.47 -9.21
N ASN A 705 7.94 18.12 -8.58
CA ASN A 705 8.14 18.97 -7.40
C ASN A 705 9.12 20.15 -7.64
N LYS A 706 8.93 20.87 -8.76
CA LYS A 706 9.72 22.07 -9.08
C LYS A 706 9.57 23.15 -8.00
N GLY A 707 10.64 23.91 -7.74
CA GLY A 707 10.59 25.04 -6.81
C GLY A 707 10.49 24.69 -5.32
N GLY A 708 10.71 23.42 -4.94
CA GLY A 708 10.73 22.99 -3.54
C GLY A 708 11.71 23.78 -2.66
N VAL A 709 12.79 24.29 -3.26
CA VAL A 709 13.78 25.20 -2.65
C VAL A 709 14.12 26.34 -3.59
N GLU A 710 14.73 27.41 -3.05
CA GLU A 710 15.25 28.50 -3.87
C GLU A 710 16.41 28.04 -4.76
N GLU A 711 16.57 28.74 -5.89
CA GLU A 711 17.68 28.50 -6.82
C GLU A 711 19.03 28.58 -6.11
N SER A 712 19.88 27.61 -6.41
CA SER A 712 21.25 27.44 -5.96
C SER A 712 21.42 27.23 -4.46
N VAL A 713 20.32 27.04 -3.71
CA VAL A 713 20.37 26.81 -2.27
C VAL A 713 20.80 25.38 -1.94
N LEU A 714 20.24 24.40 -2.64
CA LEU A 714 20.65 23.00 -2.56
C LEU A 714 21.03 22.48 -3.94
N ILE A 715 22.18 21.83 -4.01
CA ILE A 715 22.69 21.18 -5.20
C ILE A 715 22.60 19.68 -4.96
N ASN A 716 21.88 18.98 -5.84
CA ASN A 716 21.96 17.54 -5.88
C ASN A 716 23.33 17.18 -6.47
N THR A 717 24.11 16.43 -5.71
CA THR A 717 25.41 15.93 -6.16
C THR A 717 25.20 14.58 -6.83
N ALA A 718 25.61 14.45 -8.08
CA ALA A 718 25.47 13.23 -8.84
C ALA A 718 26.14 12.06 -8.10
N SER A 719 25.32 11.10 -7.71
CA SER A 719 25.76 9.87 -7.10
C SER A 719 25.87 8.77 -8.17
N GLN A 720 26.64 7.72 -7.89
CA GLN A 720 26.74 6.57 -8.80
C GLN A 720 25.46 5.71 -8.86
N GLY A 721 24.45 6.00 -8.03
CA GLY A 721 23.22 5.21 -7.90
C GLY A 721 21.92 5.92 -8.28
N GLY A 722 21.96 7.24 -8.51
CA GLY A 722 20.77 8.04 -8.74
C GLY A 722 20.32 8.18 -10.19
N SER A 723 19.23 8.93 -10.43
CA SER A 723 18.66 9.17 -11.76
C SER A 723 19.56 10.05 -12.65
N ALA A 724 20.34 10.94 -12.04
CA ALA A 724 21.17 11.93 -12.72
C ALA A 724 22.67 11.61 -12.58
N LYS A 725 23.43 11.87 -13.65
CA LYS A 725 24.90 11.74 -13.68
C LYS A 725 25.67 13.02 -13.45
N THR A 726 24.99 14.16 -13.49
CA THR A 726 25.59 15.49 -13.35
C THR A 726 24.94 16.21 -12.20
N ASP A 727 25.72 16.95 -11.43
CA ASP A 727 25.20 17.80 -10.36
C ASP A 727 24.19 18.80 -10.94
N PHE A 728 23.13 19.06 -10.20
CA PHE A 728 22.11 20.02 -10.63
C PHE A 728 21.43 20.70 -9.45
N ASP A 729 20.83 21.85 -9.76
CA ASP A 729 20.09 22.67 -8.83
C ASP A 729 18.75 22.01 -8.46
N MET A 730 18.52 21.75 -7.18
CA MET A 730 17.30 21.07 -6.74
C MET A 730 16.04 21.93 -6.86
N SER A 731 16.17 23.24 -7.12
CA SER A 731 15.02 24.09 -7.48
C SER A 731 14.36 23.65 -8.80
N LYS A 732 15.08 22.90 -9.64
CA LYS A 732 14.54 22.29 -10.86
C LYS A 732 13.60 21.12 -10.60
N GLY A 733 13.44 20.67 -9.35
CA GLY A 733 12.66 19.48 -9.00
C GLY A 733 13.49 18.20 -9.05
N PHE A 734 12.81 17.07 -8.87
CA PHE A 734 13.40 15.73 -8.86
C PHE A 734 13.07 14.95 -10.13
N LEU A 735 14.07 14.25 -10.65
CA LEU A 735 14.03 13.38 -11.81
C LEU A 735 13.53 11.99 -11.45
N PHE A 736 12.60 11.50 -12.25
CA PHE A 736 12.16 10.11 -12.19
C PHE A 736 12.59 9.33 -13.42
N ALA A 737 13.61 8.47 -13.23
CA ALA A 737 14.26 7.73 -14.31
C ALA A 737 13.34 6.76 -15.08
N LYS A 738 12.32 6.20 -14.40
CA LYS A 738 11.42 5.21 -15.01
C LYS A 738 10.53 5.89 -16.04
N ASP A 739 10.50 5.36 -17.26
CA ASP A 739 9.78 5.86 -18.44
C ASP A 739 10.20 7.27 -18.91
N GLY A 740 11.39 7.74 -18.57
CA GLY A 740 11.87 9.08 -18.95
C GLY A 740 11.94 9.35 -20.47
N PHE A 741 11.87 8.31 -21.32
CA PHE A 741 11.91 8.45 -22.77
C PHE A 741 10.69 9.20 -23.33
N VAL A 742 9.59 9.21 -22.59
CA VAL A 742 8.34 9.92 -22.93
C VAL A 742 8.35 11.41 -22.57
N TYR A 743 9.48 11.94 -22.09
CA TYR A 743 9.65 13.37 -21.81
C TYR A 743 9.32 14.23 -23.04
N ASP A 744 8.32 15.09 -22.90
CA ASP A 744 7.78 15.98 -23.94
C ASP A 744 6.90 17.12 -23.37
N PRO A 745 7.44 17.98 -22.48
CA PRO A 745 6.65 19.02 -21.81
C PRO A 745 6.24 20.18 -22.75
N ASP A 746 6.80 20.25 -23.95
CA ASP A 746 6.52 21.31 -24.92
C ASP A 746 5.31 21.00 -25.80
N THR A 747 4.81 19.76 -25.78
CA THR A 747 3.60 19.35 -26.52
C THR A 747 2.37 19.57 -25.65
N TRP A 748 1.32 20.18 -26.21
CA TRP A 748 0.08 20.52 -25.49
C TRP A 748 -1.14 19.86 -26.11
N PHE A 749 -2.16 19.62 -25.29
CA PHE A 749 -3.40 18.93 -25.66
C PHE A 749 -4.62 19.64 -25.06
N VAL A 750 -5.77 19.51 -25.73
CA VAL A 750 -7.08 19.84 -25.17
C VAL A 750 -7.82 18.54 -24.86
N GLN A 751 -8.16 18.31 -23.59
CA GLN A 751 -8.95 17.16 -23.14
C GLN A 751 -10.33 17.61 -22.68
N ILE A 752 -11.33 16.79 -23.01
CA ILE A 752 -12.74 17.02 -22.70
C ILE A 752 -13.41 15.72 -22.28
N GLY A 753 -14.48 15.82 -21.49
CA GLY A 753 -15.48 14.76 -21.39
C GLY A 753 -16.57 14.98 -22.43
N ALA A 754 -16.90 13.93 -23.19
CA ALA A 754 -17.91 14.02 -24.23
C ALA A 754 -18.75 12.75 -24.37
N HIS A 755 -20.01 12.95 -24.77
CA HIS A 755 -20.90 11.90 -25.26
C HIS A 755 -20.73 11.77 -26.78
N VAL A 756 -20.17 10.65 -27.24
CA VAL A 756 -20.06 10.38 -28.67
C VAL A 756 -21.40 9.83 -29.19
N GLN A 757 -21.89 10.37 -30.30
CA GLN A 757 -23.18 9.99 -30.88
C GLN A 757 -23.04 8.75 -31.78
N ASP A 758 -22.78 7.60 -31.16
CA ASP A 758 -22.65 6.30 -31.81
C ASP A 758 -23.30 5.17 -31.00
N ASP A 759 -22.95 3.91 -31.30
CA ASP A 759 -23.45 2.71 -30.63
C ASP A 759 -22.48 2.13 -29.58
N TYR A 760 -21.41 2.86 -29.23
CA TYR A 760 -20.49 2.45 -28.19
C TYR A 760 -21.22 2.41 -26.83
N ASP A 761 -21.21 1.26 -26.18
CA ASP A 761 -21.95 1.02 -24.92
C ASP A 761 -21.06 1.17 -23.66
N GLY A 762 -19.84 1.66 -23.84
CA GLY A 762 -18.86 1.83 -22.77
C GLY A 762 -18.06 0.55 -22.48
N ASN A 763 -18.23 -0.50 -23.29
CA ASN A 763 -17.49 -1.75 -23.22
C ASN A 763 -16.74 -2.01 -24.53
N VAL A 764 -15.57 -2.65 -24.41
CA VAL A 764 -14.87 -3.17 -25.58
C VAL A 764 -15.12 -4.66 -25.73
N TYR A 765 -15.31 -5.08 -26.97
CA TYR A 765 -15.52 -6.47 -27.35
C TYR A 765 -14.54 -6.82 -28.48
N SER A 766 -14.03 -8.05 -28.52
CA SER A 766 -13.18 -8.49 -29.62
C SER A 766 -13.52 -9.91 -30.06
N ASP A 767 -14.14 -10.02 -31.24
CA ASP A 767 -14.28 -11.27 -31.99
C ASP A 767 -13.88 -11.14 -33.48
N SER A 768 -13.25 -10.02 -33.88
CA SER A 768 -12.94 -9.71 -35.28
C SER A 768 -11.52 -9.12 -35.50
N GLY A 769 -11.08 -8.99 -36.76
CA GLY A 769 -9.81 -8.35 -37.14
C GLY A 769 -8.55 -9.22 -36.93
N VAL A 770 -7.41 -8.58 -36.58
CA VAL A 770 -6.13 -9.26 -36.29
C VAL A 770 -6.19 -10.18 -35.06
N ASN A 771 -7.24 -10.04 -34.25
CA ASN A 771 -7.55 -10.87 -33.07
C ASN A 771 -8.66 -11.90 -33.36
N ALA A 772 -9.01 -12.14 -34.63
CA ALA A 772 -10.01 -13.14 -34.99
C ALA A 772 -9.53 -14.56 -34.64
N GLY A 773 -10.27 -15.24 -33.76
CA GLY A 773 -9.98 -16.62 -33.32
C GLY A 773 -9.06 -16.73 -32.10
N THR A 774 -8.61 -15.61 -31.53
CA THR A 774 -8.05 -15.58 -30.17
C THR A 774 -9.19 -15.31 -29.17
N THR A 775 -9.11 -15.85 -27.95
CA THR A 775 -10.17 -15.82 -26.92
C THR A 775 -10.36 -14.44 -26.24
N PHE A 776 -10.32 -13.34 -26.99
CA PHE A 776 -9.85 -12.07 -26.47
C PHE A 776 -10.88 -11.15 -25.80
N THR A 777 -10.80 -11.06 -24.46
CA THR A 777 -10.61 -9.82 -23.69
C THR A 777 -11.63 -8.71 -23.84
N SER A 778 -12.92 -9.03 -23.73
CA SER A 778 -13.94 -8.00 -23.53
C SER A 778 -13.93 -7.50 -22.08
N GLY A 779 -14.33 -6.26 -21.86
CA GLY A 779 -14.45 -5.72 -20.51
C GLY A 779 -15.02 -4.31 -20.48
N PRO A 780 -15.42 -3.85 -19.28
CA PRO A 780 -15.91 -2.49 -19.09
C PRO A 780 -14.76 -1.49 -19.18
N VAL A 781 -15.00 -0.35 -19.83
CA VAL A 781 -14.01 0.75 -19.97
C VAL A 781 -14.59 2.06 -19.44
N GLU A 782 -15.81 2.42 -19.83
CA GLU A 782 -16.54 3.56 -19.27
C GLU A 782 -17.74 3.10 -18.47
N SER A 783 -18.32 1.97 -18.84
CA SER A 783 -19.56 1.39 -18.29
C SER A 783 -19.50 1.06 -16.80
N PHE A 784 -18.30 0.90 -16.22
CA PHE A 784 -18.17 0.70 -14.77
C PHE A 784 -18.62 1.92 -13.95
N ARG A 785 -18.90 3.07 -14.58
CA ARG A 785 -19.54 4.23 -13.95
C ARG A 785 -21.07 4.30 -14.10
N GLY A 786 -21.70 3.22 -14.54
CA GLY A 786 -23.16 3.16 -14.69
C GLY A 786 -23.68 3.93 -15.90
N GLU A 787 -24.93 4.37 -15.88
CA GLU A 787 -25.56 5.07 -17.01
C GLU A 787 -25.08 6.53 -17.12
N GLY A 788 -24.97 7.05 -18.35
CA GLY A 788 -24.57 8.44 -18.59
C GLY A 788 -23.07 8.70 -18.44
N TRP A 789 -22.24 7.65 -18.52
CA TRP A 789 -20.80 7.79 -18.62
C TRP A 789 -20.40 8.67 -19.80
N VAL A 790 -19.21 9.28 -19.71
CA VAL A 790 -18.61 10.10 -20.77
C VAL A 790 -17.27 9.52 -21.17
N GLU A 791 -16.90 9.74 -22.42
CA GLU A 791 -15.53 9.47 -22.86
C GLU A 791 -14.64 10.66 -22.54
N LEU A 792 -13.49 10.39 -21.92
CA LEU A 792 -12.43 11.38 -21.75
C LEU A 792 -11.50 11.31 -22.96
N ILE A 793 -11.78 12.17 -23.92
CA ILE A 793 -11.12 12.24 -25.23
C ILE A 793 -10.27 13.49 -25.33
N ARG A 794 -9.17 13.41 -26.08
CA ARG A 794 -8.24 14.52 -26.25
C ARG A 794 -7.80 14.68 -27.69
N THR A 795 -7.37 15.89 -28.03
CA THR A 795 -6.74 16.22 -29.30
C THR A 795 -5.38 15.56 -29.45
N GLU A 796 -4.86 15.52 -30.68
CA GLU A 796 -3.43 15.30 -30.91
C GLU A 796 -2.60 16.51 -30.44
N GLY A 797 -1.29 16.31 -30.33
CA GLY A 797 -0.37 17.33 -29.85
C GLY A 797 -0.37 18.61 -30.72
N MET A 798 -0.30 19.75 -30.05
CA MET A 798 -0.23 21.09 -30.63
C MET A 798 0.61 22.01 -29.74
N THR A 799 0.78 23.28 -30.13
CA THR A 799 1.45 24.26 -29.27
C THR A 799 0.55 24.76 -28.13
N LYS A 800 1.14 25.24 -27.02
CA LYS A 800 0.39 25.84 -25.90
C LYS A 800 -0.62 26.89 -26.36
N ALA A 801 -0.18 27.84 -27.19
CA ALA A 801 -1.01 28.93 -27.66
C ALA A 801 -2.20 28.45 -28.51
N GLU A 802 -1.99 27.41 -29.33
CA GLU A 802 -3.08 26.79 -30.10
C GLU A 802 -4.09 26.09 -29.19
N ALA A 803 -3.61 25.33 -28.19
CA ALA A 803 -4.47 24.63 -27.24
C ALA A 803 -5.33 25.59 -26.41
N GLU A 804 -4.73 26.67 -25.89
CA GLU A 804 -5.43 27.71 -25.13
C GLU A 804 -6.51 28.41 -25.97
N VAL A 805 -6.18 28.79 -27.20
CA VAL A 805 -7.14 29.44 -28.10
C VAL A 805 -8.25 28.47 -28.49
N LEU A 806 -7.93 27.21 -28.81
CA LEU A 806 -8.92 26.20 -29.15
C LEU A 806 -9.88 25.96 -27.98
N ALA A 807 -9.37 25.68 -26.78
CA ALA A 807 -10.16 25.43 -25.58
C ALA A 807 -11.12 26.58 -25.29
N ALA A 808 -10.68 27.83 -25.46
CA ALA A 808 -11.51 29.01 -25.25
C ALA A 808 -12.71 29.13 -26.22
N THR A 809 -12.71 28.41 -27.35
CA THR A 809 -13.84 28.38 -28.29
C THR A 809 -14.90 27.32 -27.97
N LEU A 810 -14.54 26.33 -27.14
CA LEU A 810 -15.41 25.21 -26.80
C LEU A 810 -16.43 25.59 -25.73
N LYS A 811 -17.62 24.99 -25.82
CA LYS A 811 -18.72 25.22 -24.88
C LYS A 811 -19.23 23.90 -24.36
N LYS A 812 -19.31 23.77 -23.03
CA LYS A 812 -19.98 22.66 -22.37
C LYS A 812 -21.45 22.58 -22.82
N GLY A 813 -21.97 21.37 -22.98
CA GLY A 813 -23.32 21.08 -23.47
C GLY A 813 -23.52 21.20 -24.98
N ALA A 814 -22.58 21.80 -25.73
CA ALA A 814 -22.71 22.01 -27.17
C ALA A 814 -22.26 20.79 -28.00
N TYR A 815 -22.83 20.69 -29.20
CA TYR A 815 -22.52 19.62 -30.16
C TYR A 815 -21.46 20.06 -31.16
N TYR A 816 -20.51 19.17 -31.44
CA TYR A 816 -19.44 19.41 -32.39
C TYR A 816 -19.26 18.21 -33.30
N LYS A 817 -19.01 18.47 -34.58
CA LYS A 817 -18.47 17.48 -35.50
C LYS A 817 -16.96 17.44 -35.33
N VAL A 818 -16.42 16.23 -35.15
CA VAL A 818 -14.99 15.94 -34.96
C VAL A 818 -14.61 14.70 -35.78
N ASN A 819 -13.32 14.43 -35.90
CA ASN A 819 -12.80 13.19 -36.48
C ASN A 819 -12.08 12.39 -35.40
N LEU A 820 -12.51 11.16 -35.12
CA LEU A 820 -11.95 10.31 -34.05
C LEU A 820 -11.07 9.20 -34.60
N LYS A 821 -10.02 8.86 -33.85
CA LYS A 821 -9.31 7.57 -33.95
C LYS A 821 -10.19 6.46 -33.39
N LYS A 822 -9.85 5.21 -33.71
CA LYS A 822 -10.49 4.01 -33.13
C LYS A 822 -10.37 3.95 -31.60
N THR A 823 -9.35 4.58 -31.03
CA THR A 823 -9.10 4.66 -29.58
C THR A 823 -9.96 5.73 -28.87
N GLY A 824 -10.62 6.62 -29.63
CA GLY A 824 -11.42 7.75 -29.12
C GLY A 824 -10.71 9.11 -29.16
N ASP A 825 -9.42 9.16 -29.49
CA ASP A 825 -8.70 10.43 -29.59
C ASP A 825 -9.10 11.24 -30.83
N ILE A 826 -9.13 12.56 -30.68
CA ILE A 826 -9.53 13.51 -31.71
C ILE A 826 -8.34 13.80 -32.62
N ILE A 827 -8.53 13.61 -33.92
CA ILE A 827 -7.56 13.95 -34.96
C ILE A 827 -7.63 15.45 -35.24
N ASN A 828 -6.48 16.13 -35.19
CA ASN A 828 -6.42 17.55 -35.47
C ASN A 828 -6.66 17.81 -36.97
N ALA A 829 -7.43 18.85 -37.30
CA ALA A 829 -7.49 19.34 -38.67
C ALA A 829 -6.18 20.04 -39.06
N GLU A 830 -5.91 20.19 -40.37
CA GLU A 830 -4.71 20.93 -40.86
C GLU A 830 -4.60 22.34 -40.24
N ASN A 831 -5.75 22.97 -40.04
CA ASN A 831 -5.89 24.14 -39.18
C ASN A 831 -6.57 23.70 -37.89
N VAL A 832 -5.85 23.80 -36.78
CA VAL A 832 -6.31 23.32 -35.45
C VAL A 832 -7.65 23.91 -35.01
N MET A 833 -7.98 25.13 -35.46
CA MET A 833 -9.26 25.79 -35.14
C MET A 833 -10.46 25.14 -35.85
N ASP A 834 -10.24 24.35 -36.89
CA ASP A 834 -11.27 23.63 -37.63
C ASP A 834 -11.50 22.20 -37.08
N THR A 835 -10.78 21.81 -36.02
CA THR A 835 -10.87 20.49 -35.37
C THR A 835 -12.25 20.23 -34.76
N PHE A 836 -12.87 21.27 -34.18
CA PHE A 836 -14.21 21.22 -33.60
C PHE A 836 -15.16 22.10 -34.40
N GLN A 837 -16.07 21.48 -35.15
CA GLN A 837 -17.05 22.21 -35.97
C GLN A 837 -18.40 22.22 -35.25
N LEU A 838 -18.82 23.38 -34.76
CA LEU A 838 -20.09 23.52 -34.05
C LEU A 838 -21.26 23.01 -34.93
N VAL A 839 -22.11 22.18 -34.34
CA VAL A 839 -23.35 21.71 -34.96
C VAL A 839 -24.49 22.57 -34.43
N ASP A 840 -25.23 23.20 -35.34
CA ASP A 840 -26.39 24.05 -35.05
C ASP A 840 -27.62 23.27 -34.57
#